data_AF-A0A024H4B9-F1
#
_entry.id   AF-A0A024H4B9-F1
#
_cell.length_a   1.000
_cell.length_b   1.000
_cell.length_c   1.000
_cell.angle_alpha   90.00
_cell.angle_beta   90.00
_cell.angle_gamma   90.00
#
_symmetry.space_group_name_H-M   'P 1'
#
loop_
_entity.id
_entity.type
_entity.pdbx_description
1 polymer ?
#
loop_
_entity_poly.entity_id
_entity_poly.type
_entity_poly.pdbx_seq_one_letter_code
_entity_poly.pdbx_strand_id
1 'polypeptide(L)'
;MTSSSYFRYPHLHGDLVTFVAEDDVWIAPLDGGRAWRVSSLQLPARNPRFTPDGQRLVWTVVQGTAPEVVSAAVDGGDYRQLTYFGHSTTKVKGFTAGGSVVVTSAFRQAESRHTHAYSVPLDGGWAEELPFGPVESVAFGPEVGDERPVVVGSVLSREPAWWKRYRGGTAGKLWIDNDGNGEFERLMPDLDGNLADPMWVDGRIAFLSDHEGYGNLYSVLPNGKDLQRHTDHEDFYVRHASTDGKRIVFESAGELWMLSGLGADAVRLDITLGSASQSRRPALLNTAKHLGEAVPDAAGSASAVEAHGTISWLRHKDGPSRVIEATPGVRARLPRPLNDGRVAYIADHDGVEALFIKDVAAPVSGTGAAAATPAGRPDVAAAPAPGRDEKSVPLPQPVPAAGTAVLAAGATTPAVRDDQQADVAPEEAPSPGDAKAAAPAQAEPLRIGFPHPTRTSSLEASPDGNWLALGTSFGEVYAADTRTGELTLLASIGEGTVSDLAWSADSRWLVWSEPVTSFGSRSRLRLAKVADPEANPVDVTDGRFRDASPAFTPDGKFLAFLSNRSFDPVYDGHSFDLSFPSPIKPYLVALAADTPSPFGPSVDPDAGEAAGADTEPKQDDAAAPEVIVDAEGLAHRVIGVPVPQGNYTSLKAADGALLWLDWALAGVTGDGKASQEDKDARPSLSRFDLVRRKQTTLVESLDSFRLSGDRSKVVLISEKKVTVVPADKKVDEDSGDLVKVDLGRIRVMMEPLSVWGQAFDEAWRLQRDFFWAEDMAGQDWESIHKRYRPLVDRLGSHDDLVDLLWELHGELGTSHAYVRPAAVTENGSHGQGRLGADLSLTPAGWEITRILAGESSDPLATSPLTRPGVGAKAGDILLAIDGVPLSRSVTPAMQLVGAAGRAVELTLLNGAAHGERAGRQRRVAVVPVKDEERLRYQEWVASNRRTVREASGGTFGYLHIPDMMANGWAQLHRDLDTETALDGLIVDVRRNRGGHTSQLVAELIGRKVTGWSMPRGEKPRTYPHHAPRGPVIILADEFAGSDGDIITQVSKLRGIGPVIGTRTWGGVVGIDNRFSLADGTGVTQPRYANWFSGGVGWDVENYGVDPDIEVAYPPHAYAAGRDPQLEYGIGALKEMVQELPTDRPPAREGYRRLRPAPLPARRQGSRQP
;
A
#
# COMPACT_ATOMS: atom_id res chain seq x y z
N MET A 1 -3.10 5.20 -34.39
CA MET A 1 -2.40 5.02 -33.11
C MET A 1 -0.93 4.88 -33.41
N THR A 2 -0.09 5.77 -32.87
CA THR A 2 1.36 5.60 -32.91
C THR A 2 1.73 4.35 -32.08
N SER A 3 2.72 3.58 -32.52
CA SER A 3 3.25 2.47 -31.74
C SER A 3 3.85 2.98 -30.43
N SER A 4 3.89 2.13 -29.39
CA SER A 4 4.73 2.40 -28.22
C SER A 4 6.19 2.58 -28.65
N SER A 5 6.93 3.41 -27.92
CA SER A 5 8.37 3.63 -28.09
C SER A 5 9.07 3.78 -26.72
N TYR A 6 8.53 3.15 -25.68
CA TYR A 6 9.12 3.07 -24.36
C TYR A 6 9.67 1.64 -24.16
N PHE A 7 10.98 1.49 -24.25
CA PHE A 7 11.68 0.21 -24.28
C PHE A 7 12.55 0.03 -23.04
N ARG A 8 12.47 -1.14 -22.40
CA ARG A 8 13.17 -1.42 -21.14
C ARG A 8 13.97 -2.73 -21.20
N TYR A 9 14.91 -2.88 -20.27
CA TYR A 9 15.68 -4.10 -20.04
C TYR A 9 16.39 -4.67 -21.28
N PRO A 10 17.17 -3.87 -22.03
CA PRO A 10 17.79 -4.34 -23.26
C PRO A 10 18.88 -5.39 -23.01
N HIS A 11 19.15 -6.24 -24.01
CA HIS A 11 20.30 -7.12 -24.12
C HIS A 11 20.64 -7.39 -25.58
N LEU A 12 21.90 -7.67 -25.90
CA LEU A 12 22.36 -7.80 -27.28
C LEU A 12 23.17 -9.08 -27.49
N HIS A 13 23.11 -9.65 -28.69
CA HIS A 13 23.94 -10.77 -29.14
C HIS A 13 23.99 -10.80 -30.67
N GLY A 14 25.16 -11.01 -31.25
CA GLY A 14 25.32 -10.98 -32.71
C GLY A 14 24.89 -9.64 -33.31
N ASP A 15 23.97 -9.68 -34.26
CA ASP A 15 23.35 -8.53 -34.94
C ASP A 15 21.96 -8.18 -34.39
N LEU A 16 21.58 -8.74 -33.23
CA LEU A 16 20.26 -8.59 -32.63
C LEU A 16 20.30 -7.91 -31.26
N VAL A 17 19.23 -7.18 -30.96
CA VAL A 17 18.91 -6.64 -29.64
C VAL A 17 17.54 -7.14 -29.20
N THR A 18 17.42 -7.55 -27.94
CA THR A 18 16.16 -7.87 -27.28
C THR A 18 15.85 -6.84 -26.21
N PHE A 19 14.57 -6.59 -25.95
CA PHE A 19 14.07 -5.62 -24.98
C PHE A 19 12.61 -5.94 -24.62
N VAL A 20 12.09 -5.26 -23.59
CA VAL A 20 10.69 -5.31 -23.19
C VAL A 20 9.96 -4.07 -23.71
N ALA A 21 8.78 -4.28 -24.27
CA ALA A 21 7.83 -3.22 -24.64
C ALA A 21 6.41 -3.78 -24.61
N GLU A 22 5.44 -2.99 -24.13
CA GLU A 22 4.03 -3.43 -24.01
C GLU A 22 3.86 -4.72 -23.18
N ASP A 23 4.66 -4.85 -22.11
CA ASP A 23 4.75 -6.03 -21.24
C ASP A 23 5.25 -7.32 -21.91
N ASP A 24 5.65 -7.29 -23.18
CA ASP A 24 6.16 -8.44 -23.92
C ASP A 24 7.65 -8.30 -24.28
N VAL A 25 8.30 -9.43 -24.58
CA VAL A 25 9.67 -9.49 -25.09
C VAL A 25 9.68 -9.33 -26.61
N TRP A 26 10.56 -8.46 -27.09
CA TRP A 26 10.77 -8.14 -28.50
C TRP A 26 12.22 -8.34 -28.91
N ILE A 27 12.44 -8.46 -30.22
CA ILE A 27 13.75 -8.47 -30.85
C ILE A 27 13.75 -7.50 -32.03
N ALA A 28 14.88 -6.81 -32.25
CA ALA A 28 15.13 -5.99 -33.43
C ALA A 28 16.57 -6.17 -33.94
N PRO A 29 16.86 -5.83 -35.20
CA PRO A 29 18.23 -5.69 -35.68
C PRO A 29 18.96 -4.57 -34.93
N LEU A 30 20.25 -4.76 -34.67
CA LEU A 30 21.09 -3.80 -33.94
C LEU A 30 21.33 -2.51 -34.73
N ASP A 31 21.28 -2.56 -36.06
CA ASP A 31 21.36 -1.37 -36.93
C ASP A 31 20.03 -0.59 -36.99
N GLY A 32 19.03 -0.98 -36.19
CA GLY A 32 17.69 -0.38 -36.16
C GLY A 32 16.70 -1.04 -37.11
N GLY A 33 15.47 -0.53 -37.13
CA GLY A 33 14.39 -0.98 -38.02
C GLY A 33 13.20 -1.61 -37.29
N ARG A 34 12.58 -2.60 -37.92
CA ARG A 34 11.32 -3.19 -37.45
C ARG A 34 11.56 -4.34 -36.47
N ALA A 35 11.00 -4.23 -35.28
CA ALA A 35 11.03 -5.28 -34.26
C ALA A 35 9.92 -6.34 -34.47
N TRP A 36 10.18 -7.56 -34.02
CA TRP A 36 9.21 -8.65 -33.92
C TRP A 36 9.06 -9.14 -32.48
N ARG A 37 7.87 -9.66 -32.16
CA ARG A 37 7.46 -10.03 -30.81
C ARG A 37 7.74 -11.52 -30.57
N VAL A 38 8.31 -11.85 -29.40
CA VAL A 38 8.64 -13.23 -29.00
C VAL A 38 7.63 -13.79 -28.00
N SER A 39 7.16 -12.97 -27.05
CA SER A 39 6.09 -13.34 -26.11
C SER A 39 4.77 -12.64 -26.44
N SER A 40 3.63 -13.18 -26.02
CA SER A 40 2.34 -12.51 -26.15
C SER A 40 1.46 -12.74 -24.92
N LEU A 41 2.07 -12.66 -23.74
CA LEU A 41 1.40 -12.92 -22.46
C LEU A 41 0.69 -11.66 -21.95
N GLN A 42 1.15 -10.46 -22.34
CA GLN A 42 0.68 -9.18 -21.80
C GLN A 42 0.74 -9.16 -20.25
N LEU A 43 1.79 -9.75 -19.71
CA LEU A 43 2.11 -9.77 -18.29
C LEU A 43 3.51 -9.19 -18.14
N PRO A 44 3.79 -8.35 -17.14
CA PRO A 44 5.06 -7.62 -17.04
C PRO A 44 6.29 -8.51 -17.20
N ALA A 45 6.95 -8.43 -18.36
CA ALA A 45 8.21 -9.10 -18.64
C ALA A 45 9.39 -8.26 -18.14
N ARG A 46 10.48 -8.93 -17.75
CA ARG A 46 11.69 -8.32 -17.17
C ARG A 46 12.96 -9.04 -17.61
N ASN A 47 14.03 -8.28 -17.76
CA ASN A 47 15.40 -8.77 -17.94
C ASN A 47 15.57 -9.89 -18.99
N PRO A 48 15.10 -9.73 -20.25
CA PRO A 48 15.41 -10.67 -21.30
C PRO A 48 16.93 -10.73 -21.55
N ARG A 49 17.45 -11.94 -21.71
CA ARG A 49 18.86 -12.23 -22.01
C ARG A 49 18.94 -13.27 -23.11
N PHE A 50 19.82 -13.06 -24.08
CA PHE A 50 20.21 -14.06 -25.06
C PHE A 50 21.08 -15.10 -24.37
N THR A 51 20.87 -16.38 -24.67
CA THR A 51 21.82 -17.43 -24.29
C THR A 51 23.21 -17.16 -24.90
N PRO A 52 24.31 -17.65 -24.30
CA PRO A 52 25.66 -17.39 -24.82
C PRO A 52 25.86 -17.81 -26.30
N ASP A 53 25.12 -18.82 -26.76
CA ASP A 53 25.10 -19.28 -28.15
C ASP A 53 24.17 -18.46 -29.09
N GLY A 54 23.38 -17.54 -28.55
CA GLY A 54 22.43 -16.70 -29.28
C GLY A 54 21.17 -17.41 -29.77
N GLN A 55 20.93 -18.68 -29.39
CA GLN A 55 19.83 -19.47 -29.95
C GLN A 55 18.50 -19.31 -29.20
N ARG A 56 18.54 -18.97 -27.92
CA ARG A 56 17.35 -18.82 -27.06
C ARG A 56 17.36 -17.48 -26.33
N LEU A 57 16.17 -17.08 -25.89
CA LEU A 57 15.96 -16.03 -24.92
C LEU A 57 15.51 -16.62 -23.59
N VAL A 58 15.97 -16.02 -22.50
CA VAL A 58 15.45 -16.25 -21.14
C VAL A 58 15.03 -14.92 -20.55
N TRP A 59 13.91 -14.89 -19.84
CA TRP A 59 13.41 -13.69 -19.18
C TRP A 59 12.56 -14.05 -17.97
N THR A 60 12.24 -13.05 -17.17
CA THR A 60 11.30 -13.19 -16.05
C THR A 60 9.93 -12.66 -16.46
N VAL A 61 8.87 -13.41 -16.19
CA VAL A 61 7.48 -12.97 -16.37
C VAL A 61 6.59 -13.62 -15.31
N VAL A 62 5.47 -12.99 -14.97
CA VAL A 62 4.49 -13.59 -14.05
C VAL A 62 3.97 -14.91 -14.63
N GLN A 63 4.09 -15.99 -13.86
CA GLN A 63 3.47 -17.29 -14.11
C GLN A 63 2.71 -17.70 -12.83
N GLY A 64 1.42 -17.96 -12.94
CA GLY A 64 0.55 -18.08 -11.79
C GLY A 64 0.48 -16.80 -10.95
N THR A 65 1.08 -16.81 -9.76
CA THR A 65 0.97 -15.72 -8.76
C THR A 65 2.25 -14.94 -8.52
N ALA A 66 3.36 -15.29 -9.19
CA ALA A 66 4.66 -14.66 -9.00
C ALA A 66 5.47 -14.64 -10.31
N PRO A 67 6.49 -13.78 -10.41
CA PRO A 67 7.47 -13.82 -11.49
C PRO A 67 8.27 -15.13 -11.48
N GLU A 68 8.40 -15.75 -12.64
CA GLU A 68 9.19 -16.96 -12.88
C GLU A 68 10.07 -16.77 -14.11
N VAL A 69 11.16 -17.54 -14.18
CA VAL A 69 12.06 -17.56 -15.33
C VAL A 69 11.49 -18.49 -16.38
N VAL A 70 11.41 -17.98 -17.60
CA VAL A 70 10.92 -18.71 -18.77
C VAL A 70 11.93 -18.56 -19.91
N SER A 71 11.80 -19.40 -20.92
CA SER A 71 12.67 -19.42 -22.10
C SER A 71 11.90 -19.70 -23.38
N ALA A 72 12.41 -19.24 -24.51
CA ALA A 72 11.91 -19.54 -25.85
C ALA A 72 13.03 -19.43 -26.89
N ALA A 73 12.83 -20.02 -28.08
CA ALA A 73 13.75 -19.83 -29.20
C ALA A 73 13.70 -18.37 -29.71
N VAL A 74 14.84 -17.86 -30.21
CA VAL A 74 14.94 -16.48 -30.75
C VAL A 74 14.00 -16.25 -31.95
N ASP A 75 13.82 -17.26 -32.78
CA ASP A 75 12.89 -17.22 -33.93
C ASP A 75 11.41 -17.46 -33.53
N GLY A 76 11.14 -17.67 -32.24
CA GLY A 76 9.84 -18.00 -31.68
C GLY A 76 9.60 -19.51 -31.55
N GLY A 77 8.67 -19.89 -30.66
CA GLY A 77 8.40 -21.29 -30.31
C GLY A 77 9.21 -21.82 -29.12
N ASP A 78 9.06 -23.10 -28.80
CA ASP A 78 9.74 -23.80 -27.69
C ASP A 78 9.65 -23.09 -26.33
N TYR A 79 8.50 -22.46 -26.04
CA TYR A 79 8.26 -21.79 -24.77
C TYR A 79 8.31 -22.77 -23.60
N ARG A 80 9.08 -22.42 -22.56
CA ARG A 80 9.26 -23.25 -21.37
C ARG A 80 9.48 -22.44 -20.10
N GLN A 81 8.77 -22.80 -19.04
CA GLN A 81 9.06 -22.33 -17.68
C GLN A 81 10.23 -23.11 -17.06
N LEU A 82 11.19 -22.39 -16.48
CA LEU A 82 12.42 -22.93 -15.88
C LEU A 82 12.39 -22.94 -14.35
N THR A 83 11.76 -21.95 -13.71
CA THR A 83 11.65 -21.87 -12.25
C THR A 83 10.22 -22.01 -11.77
N TYR A 84 10.09 -22.44 -10.51
CA TYR A 84 8.83 -22.58 -9.77
C TYR A 84 9.06 -22.08 -8.34
N PHE A 85 9.67 -20.89 -8.23
CA PHE A 85 10.11 -20.32 -6.96
C PHE A 85 8.97 -19.72 -6.18
N GLY A 86 7.93 -19.21 -6.84
CA GLY A 86 6.77 -18.59 -6.23
C GLY A 86 7.14 -17.38 -5.37
N HIS A 87 8.08 -16.54 -5.83
CA HIS A 87 8.57 -15.38 -5.07
C HIS A 87 8.66 -14.13 -5.95
N SER A 88 8.24 -12.98 -5.42
CA SER A 88 8.11 -11.70 -6.15
C SER A 88 9.43 -11.09 -6.62
N THR A 89 10.55 -11.48 -6.01
CA THR A 89 11.89 -10.94 -6.29
C THR A 89 12.67 -11.72 -7.34
N THR A 90 12.09 -12.74 -7.97
CA THR A 90 12.78 -13.59 -8.95
C THR A 90 13.14 -12.76 -10.18
N LYS A 91 14.44 -12.68 -10.53
CA LYS A 91 14.94 -11.94 -11.70
C LYS A 91 16.07 -12.70 -12.40
N VAL A 92 16.08 -12.68 -13.73
CA VAL A 92 17.22 -13.12 -14.54
C VAL A 92 18.35 -12.07 -14.46
N LYS A 93 19.59 -12.54 -14.28
CA LYS A 93 20.79 -11.67 -14.25
C LYS A 93 21.80 -11.96 -15.34
N GLY A 94 21.93 -13.21 -15.78
CA GLY A 94 22.90 -13.59 -16.82
C GLY A 94 23.10 -15.09 -16.89
N PHE A 95 24.33 -15.52 -17.17
CA PHE A 95 24.69 -16.93 -17.31
C PHE A 95 25.98 -17.27 -16.55
N THR A 96 26.06 -18.51 -16.07
CA THR A 96 27.32 -19.11 -15.64
C THR A 96 28.16 -19.49 -16.85
N ALA A 97 29.45 -19.76 -16.65
CA ALA A 97 30.33 -20.26 -17.72
C ALA A 97 29.85 -21.59 -18.33
N GLY A 98 29.13 -22.41 -17.55
CA GLY A 98 28.53 -23.67 -18.01
C GLY A 98 27.22 -23.51 -18.79
N GLY A 99 26.75 -22.27 -19.01
CA GLY A 99 25.52 -21.99 -19.76
C GLY A 99 24.22 -22.08 -18.95
N SER A 100 24.28 -22.26 -17.63
CA SER A 100 23.09 -22.17 -16.76
C SER A 100 22.69 -20.72 -16.55
N VAL A 101 21.40 -20.46 -16.40
CA VAL A 101 20.86 -19.12 -16.10
C VAL A 101 21.18 -18.75 -14.66
N VAL A 102 21.69 -17.54 -14.45
CA VAL A 102 21.86 -16.94 -13.12
C VAL A 102 20.59 -16.16 -12.78
N VAL A 103 19.97 -16.51 -11.67
CA VAL A 103 18.69 -15.96 -11.19
C VAL A 103 18.89 -15.43 -9.78
N THR A 104 18.45 -14.22 -9.47
CA THR A 104 18.37 -13.74 -8.08
C THR A 104 16.95 -13.87 -7.54
N SER A 105 16.79 -14.35 -6.32
CA SER A 105 15.49 -14.48 -5.65
C SER A 105 15.67 -14.64 -4.14
N ALA A 106 14.71 -14.21 -3.32
CA ALA A 106 14.67 -14.55 -1.88
C ALA A 106 13.95 -15.91 -1.63
N PHE A 107 13.78 -16.70 -2.69
CA PHE A 107 13.33 -18.08 -2.61
C PHE A 107 14.12 -18.85 -1.52
N ARG A 108 13.41 -19.49 -0.58
CA ARG A 108 13.99 -20.27 0.53
C ARG A 108 14.83 -19.46 1.52
N GLN A 109 14.66 -18.14 1.58
CA GLN A 109 15.34 -17.28 2.54
C GLN A 109 14.43 -16.86 3.70
N ALA A 110 15.05 -16.41 4.80
CA ALA A 110 14.38 -15.94 6.02
C ALA A 110 13.99 -14.45 5.96
N GLU A 111 14.43 -13.71 4.93
CA GLU A 111 14.16 -12.29 4.72
C GLU A 111 13.80 -12.08 3.25
N SER A 112 12.58 -11.66 2.95
CA SER A 112 12.08 -11.56 1.57
C SER A 112 12.73 -10.43 0.76
N ARG A 113 13.45 -9.50 1.41
CA ARG A 113 14.28 -8.50 0.72
C ARG A 113 15.68 -8.99 0.37
N HIS A 114 16.16 -10.09 0.94
CA HIS A 114 17.51 -10.61 0.70
C HIS A 114 17.49 -11.61 -0.44
N THR A 115 17.79 -11.14 -1.64
CA THR A 115 17.94 -12.03 -2.80
C THR A 115 19.25 -12.78 -2.74
N HIS A 116 19.23 -14.05 -3.11
CA HIS A 116 20.40 -14.91 -3.28
C HIS A 116 20.49 -15.33 -4.74
N ALA A 117 21.70 -15.64 -5.22
CA ALA A 117 21.91 -16.09 -6.59
C ALA A 117 21.72 -17.61 -6.72
N TYR A 118 21.03 -18.03 -7.78
CA TYR A 118 20.75 -19.42 -8.12
C TYR A 118 21.21 -19.70 -9.55
N SER A 119 21.82 -20.86 -9.76
CA SER A 119 22.10 -21.44 -11.08
C SER A 119 20.95 -22.34 -11.50
N VAL A 120 20.31 -22.03 -12.63
CA VAL A 120 19.14 -22.74 -13.17
C VAL A 120 19.47 -23.33 -14.55
N PRO A 121 19.40 -24.65 -14.75
CA PRO A 121 19.65 -25.26 -16.06
C PRO A 121 18.63 -24.80 -17.12
N LEU A 122 19.11 -24.55 -18.34
CA LEU A 122 18.27 -24.16 -19.50
C LEU A 122 17.27 -25.23 -19.91
N ASP A 123 17.60 -26.51 -19.69
CA ASP A 123 16.68 -27.62 -19.93
C ASP A 123 15.82 -27.95 -18.71
N GLY A 124 15.64 -26.99 -17.79
CA GLY A 124 14.90 -27.11 -16.55
C GLY A 124 15.53 -28.09 -15.56
N GLY A 125 14.98 -28.11 -14.34
CA GLY A 125 15.44 -29.01 -13.27
C GLY A 125 15.63 -28.27 -11.96
N TRP A 126 16.59 -28.73 -11.16
CA TRP A 126 16.88 -28.16 -9.85
C TRP A 126 17.70 -26.87 -9.96
N ALA A 127 17.35 -25.88 -9.13
CA ALA A 127 18.15 -24.68 -8.95
C ALA A 127 19.15 -24.88 -7.81
N GLU A 128 20.41 -24.54 -8.06
CA GLU A 128 21.48 -24.60 -7.07
C GLU A 128 21.81 -23.19 -6.58
N GLU A 129 21.83 -22.98 -5.25
CA GLU A 129 22.23 -21.69 -4.68
C GLU A 129 23.74 -21.50 -4.83
N LEU A 130 24.16 -20.33 -5.32
CA LEU A 130 25.55 -19.96 -5.45
C LEU A 130 26.07 -19.37 -4.12
N PRO A 131 27.31 -19.66 -3.72
CA PRO A 131 27.81 -19.39 -2.37
C PRO A 131 28.28 -17.93 -2.19
N PHE A 132 27.41 -16.96 -2.49
CA PHE A 132 27.73 -15.53 -2.35
C PHE A 132 26.97 -14.85 -1.20
N GLY A 133 26.02 -15.55 -0.58
CA GLY A 133 25.07 -14.94 0.35
C GLY A 133 24.11 -13.98 -0.36
N PRO A 134 23.59 -12.97 0.36
CA PRO A 134 22.68 -11.98 -0.20
C PRO A 134 23.38 -11.12 -1.28
N VAL A 135 22.87 -11.15 -2.51
CA VAL A 135 23.38 -10.39 -3.67
C VAL A 135 22.26 -9.94 -4.62
N GLU A 136 22.40 -8.77 -5.26
CA GLU A 136 21.48 -8.30 -6.33
C GLU A 136 21.97 -8.72 -7.72
N SER A 137 23.28 -8.86 -7.92
CA SER A 137 23.88 -9.12 -9.23
C SER A 137 25.16 -9.93 -9.10
N VAL A 138 25.43 -10.76 -10.11
CA VAL A 138 26.65 -11.58 -10.23
C VAL A 138 27.16 -11.47 -11.66
N ALA A 139 28.44 -11.13 -11.82
CA ALA A 139 29.11 -11.01 -13.11
C ALA A 139 30.41 -11.83 -13.09
N PHE A 140 30.44 -12.89 -13.91
CA PHE A 140 31.62 -13.75 -14.08
C PHE A 140 32.59 -13.13 -15.09
N GLY A 141 33.86 -13.06 -14.72
CA GLY A 141 34.92 -12.50 -15.56
C GLY A 141 35.56 -13.52 -16.52
N PRO A 142 36.60 -13.08 -17.25
CA PRO A 142 37.35 -13.96 -18.15
C PRO A 142 38.11 -15.04 -17.36
N GLU A 143 38.36 -16.17 -18.00
CA GLU A 143 39.11 -17.28 -17.39
C GLU A 143 40.58 -16.91 -17.13
N VAL A 144 41.06 -17.16 -15.92
CA VAL A 144 42.44 -16.92 -15.48
C VAL A 144 43.00 -18.23 -14.91
N GLY A 145 43.64 -19.04 -15.76
CA GLY A 145 44.05 -20.39 -15.36
C GLY A 145 42.84 -21.31 -15.22
N ASP A 146 42.68 -21.98 -14.07
CA ASP A 146 41.52 -22.83 -13.76
C ASP A 146 40.41 -22.06 -13.01
N GLU A 147 40.65 -20.79 -12.66
CA GLU A 147 39.76 -19.97 -11.85
C GLU A 147 39.16 -18.80 -12.66
N ARG A 148 38.11 -18.18 -12.12
CA ARG A 148 37.42 -17.04 -12.75
C ARG A 148 37.12 -15.98 -11.71
N PRO A 149 37.54 -14.72 -11.94
CA PRO A 149 37.15 -13.62 -11.08
C PRO A 149 35.65 -13.40 -11.14
N VAL A 150 35.06 -13.00 -10.02
CA VAL A 150 33.62 -12.76 -9.89
C VAL A 150 33.40 -11.41 -9.23
N VAL A 151 32.53 -10.61 -9.83
CA VAL A 151 32.05 -9.36 -9.21
C VAL A 151 30.61 -9.59 -8.77
N VAL A 152 30.31 -9.25 -7.52
CA VAL A 152 28.95 -9.30 -6.99
C VAL A 152 28.51 -7.92 -6.52
N GLY A 153 27.24 -7.59 -6.78
CA GLY A 153 26.60 -6.41 -6.24
C GLY A 153 25.86 -6.75 -4.95
N SER A 154 26.02 -5.93 -3.92
CA SER A 154 25.23 -6.03 -2.68
C SER A 154 23.74 -5.97 -2.99
N VAL A 155 22.92 -6.61 -2.16
CA VAL A 155 21.45 -6.52 -2.29
C VAL A 155 21.02 -5.06 -2.30
N LEU A 156 20.31 -4.67 -3.36
CA LEU A 156 19.63 -3.40 -3.46
C LEU A 156 18.18 -3.59 -3.03
N SER A 157 17.70 -2.72 -2.14
CA SER A 157 16.29 -2.71 -1.81
C SER A 157 15.42 -2.18 -2.97
N ARG A 158 16.01 -1.37 -3.87
CA ARG A 158 15.33 -0.63 -4.95
C ARG A 158 16.29 -0.34 -6.10
N GLU A 159 15.74 -0.14 -7.29
CA GLU A 159 16.49 0.37 -8.44
C GLU A 159 16.99 1.80 -8.18
N PRO A 160 18.26 2.18 -8.52
CA PRO A 160 18.80 3.50 -8.21
C PRO A 160 17.98 4.68 -8.75
N ALA A 161 17.27 4.52 -9.86
CA ALA A 161 16.42 5.58 -10.41
C ALA A 161 15.18 5.90 -9.55
N TRP A 162 14.80 5.03 -8.62
CA TRP A 162 13.63 5.20 -7.74
C TRP A 162 13.94 6.06 -6.50
N TRP A 163 15.22 6.27 -6.20
CA TRP A 163 15.73 7.20 -5.21
C TRP A 163 17.09 7.70 -5.70
N LYS A 164 17.07 8.76 -6.53
CA LYS A 164 18.27 9.31 -7.14
C LYS A 164 19.19 9.93 -6.10
N ARG A 165 20.50 9.80 -6.29
CA ARG A 165 21.54 10.32 -5.40
C ARG A 165 21.47 9.74 -3.99
N TYR A 166 21.01 8.49 -3.90
CA TYR A 166 20.92 7.80 -2.62
C TYR A 166 22.32 7.49 -2.05
N ARG A 167 22.55 7.80 -0.76
CA ARG A 167 23.83 7.62 -0.05
C ARG A 167 23.70 6.85 1.27
N GLY A 168 22.54 6.24 1.50
CA GLY A 168 22.31 5.47 2.69
C GLY A 168 23.02 4.11 2.72
N GLY A 169 22.87 3.36 3.82
CA GLY A 169 23.57 2.10 4.03
C GLY A 169 23.35 1.03 2.97
N THR A 170 22.19 0.99 2.30
CA THR A 170 21.92 0.04 1.19
C THR A 170 22.32 0.58 -0.18
N ALA A 171 23.07 1.69 -0.26
CA ALA A 171 23.63 2.13 -1.54
C ALA A 171 24.48 0.98 -2.11
N GLY A 172 24.35 0.74 -3.42
CA GLY A 172 24.96 -0.39 -4.08
C GLY A 172 26.47 -0.39 -3.93
N LYS A 173 27.01 -1.52 -3.48
CA LYS A 173 28.44 -1.76 -3.31
C LYS A 173 28.84 -2.94 -4.18
N LEU A 174 30.03 -2.88 -4.77
CA LEU A 174 30.60 -3.98 -5.54
C LEU A 174 31.70 -4.67 -4.73
N TRP A 175 31.63 -6.00 -4.70
CA TRP A 175 32.65 -6.87 -4.14
C TRP A 175 33.27 -7.70 -5.25
N ILE A 176 34.58 -7.95 -5.16
CA ILE A 176 35.30 -8.75 -6.13
C ILE A 176 36.03 -9.90 -5.45
N ASP A 177 35.88 -11.09 -6.04
CA ASP A 177 36.84 -12.19 -5.94
C ASP A 177 37.74 -12.09 -7.17
N ASN A 178 38.98 -11.65 -6.96
CA ASN A 178 39.84 -11.18 -8.06
C ASN A 178 40.68 -12.30 -8.70
N ASP A 179 40.95 -13.38 -7.98
CA ASP A 179 41.64 -14.57 -8.49
C ASP A 179 40.69 -15.77 -8.69
N GLY A 180 39.54 -15.79 -8.03
CA GLY A 180 38.54 -16.86 -8.10
C GLY A 180 38.63 -17.87 -6.95
N ASN A 181 39.33 -17.50 -5.87
CA ASN A 181 39.59 -18.38 -4.73
C ASN A 181 38.44 -18.40 -3.69
N GLY A 182 37.41 -17.56 -3.90
CA GLY A 182 36.25 -17.42 -3.02
C GLY A 182 36.35 -16.33 -1.95
N GLU A 183 37.47 -15.61 -1.84
CA GLU A 183 37.66 -14.49 -0.94
C GLU A 183 37.25 -13.17 -1.62
N PHE A 184 36.45 -12.38 -0.91
CA PHE A 184 35.86 -11.15 -1.47
C PHE A 184 36.34 -9.90 -0.75
N GLU A 185 36.71 -8.88 -1.51
CA GLU A 185 37.00 -7.53 -1.01
C GLU A 185 36.10 -6.47 -1.67
N ARG A 186 35.94 -5.30 -1.04
CA ARG A 186 35.21 -4.18 -1.66
C ARG A 186 36.03 -3.63 -2.83
N LEU A 187 35.45 -3.60 -4.02
CA LEU A 187 36.13 -3.16 -5.24
C LEU A 187 36.42 -1.65 -5.21
N MET A 188 35.49 -0.83 -4.72
CA MET A 188 35.61 0.63 -4.62
C MET A 188 35.00 1.13 -3.29
N PRO A 189 35.70 0.96 -2.16
CA PRO A 189 35.15 1.32 -0.85
C PRO A 189 34.96 2.84 -0.66
N ASP A 190 35.72 3.66 -1.37
CA ASP A 190 35.74 5.13 -1.21
C ASP A 190 34.85 5.88 -2.23
N LEU A 191 34.23 5.16 -3.18
CA LEU A 191 33.40 5.79 -4.21
C LEU A 191 32.00 6.07 -3.66
N ASP A 192 31.69 7.34 -3.45
CA ASP A 192 30.43 7.80 -2.87
C ASP A 192 29.30 7.87 -3.91
N GLY A 193 28.69 6.72 -4.21
CA GLY A 193 27.55 6.63 -5.12
C GLY A 193 26.87 5.27 -5.09
N ASN A 194 25.69 5.19 -5.69
CA ASN A 194 24.93 3.94 -5.76
C ASN A 194 25.42 3.09 -6.95
N LEU A 195 26.12 1.99 -6.71
CA LEU A 195 26.71 1.15 -7.76
C LEU A 195 25.80 -0.02 -8.15
N ALA A 196 25.45 -0.15 -9.44
CA ALA A 196 24.52 -1.16 -9.92
C ALA A 196 24.96 -1.81 -11.24
N ASP A 197 24.35 -2.96 -11.57
CA ASP A 197 24.52 -3.70 -12.83
C ASP A 197 25.99 -3.87 -13.29
N PRO A 198 26.88 -4.46 -12.46
CA PRO A 198 28.26 -4.72 -12.85
C PRO A 198 28.34 -5.71 -14.02
N MET A 199 29.29 -5.49 -14.92
CA MET A 199 29.54 -6.36 -16.07
C MET A 199 31.00 -6.32 -16.53
N TRP A 200 31.48 -7.41 -17.13
CA TRP A 200 32.84 -7.50 -17.67
C TRP A 200 32.87 -7.12 -19.15
N VAL A 201 33.69 -6.13 -19.51
CA VAL A 201 33.83 -5.62 -20.88
C VAL A 201 35.30 -5.37 -21.19
N ASP A 202 35.84 -6.12 -22.15
CA ASP A 202 37.24 -6.02 -22.61
C ASP A 202 38.28 -5.93 -21.45
N GLY A 203 38.10 -6.73 -20.40
CA GLY A 203 39.00 -6.81 -19.25
C GLY A 203 38.80 -5.73 -18.18
N ARG A 204 37.80 -4.87 -18.33
CA ARG A 204 37.36 -3.87 -17.33
C ARG A 204 36.02 -4.30 -16.72
N ILE A 205 35.72 -3.74 -15.56
CA ILE A 205 34.43 -3.90 -14.89
C ILE A 205 33.64 -2.62 -15.12
N ALA A 206 32.62 -2.69 -15.98
CA ALA A 206 31.68 -1.60 -16.20
C ALA A 206 30.50 -1.72 -15.23
N PHE A 207 29.90 -0.58 -14.84
CA PHE A 207 28.79 -0.51 -13.90
C PHE A 207 28.05 0.83 -14.03
N LEU A 208 26.83 0.88 -13.51
CA LEU A 208 26.05 2.11 -13.37
C LEU A 208 26.34 2.79 -12.04
N SER A 209 26.45 4.12 -12.04
CA SER A 209 26.64 4.91 -10.82
C SER A 209 26.10 6.33 -10.96
N ASP A 210 25.73 6.94 -9.84
CA ASP A 210 25.36 8.36 -9.75
C ASP A 210 26.25 9.16 -8.79
N HIS A 211 27.50 8.72 -8.57
CA HIS A 211 28.45 9.41 -7.69
C HIS A 211 28.72 10.86 -8.11
N GLU A 212 28.63 11.19 -9.41
CA GLU A 212 28.73 12.56 -9.95
C GLU A 212 27.38 13.29 -10.00
N GLY A 213 26.32 12.75 -9.39
CA GLY A 213 24.98 13.35 -9.31
C GLY A 213 23.97 12.85 -10.34
N TYR A 214 24.44 12.19 -11.41
CA TYR A 214 23.64 11.66 -12.52
C TYR A 214 23.99 10.20 -12.81
N GLY A 215 22.96 9.36 -12.99
CA GLY A 215 23.12 7.94 -13.32
C GLY A 215 23.75 7.76 -14.70
N ASN A 216 25.02 7.34 -14.74
CA ASN A 216 25.79 7.12 -15.96
C ASN A 216 26.56 5.80 -15.89
N LEU A 217 27.13 5.41 -17.03
CA LEU A 217 27.97 4.23 -17.15
C LEU A 217 29.44 4.57 -16.89
N TYR A 218 30.06 3.81 -16.00
CA TYR A 218 31.47 3.94 -15.65
C TYR A 218 32.19 2.60 -15.75
N SER A 219 33.52 2.60 -15.73
CA SER A 219 34.30 1.38 -15.57
C SER A 219 35.60 1.57 -14.81
N VAL A 220 36.06 0.50 -14.17
CA VAL A 220 37.36 0.41 -13.49
C VAL A 220 38.14 -0.82 -13.96
N LEU A 221 39.42 -0.85 -13.64
CA LEU A 221 40.23 -2.07 -13.68
C LEU A 221 39.82 -3.03 -12.55
N PRO A 222 40.15 -4.34 -12.63
CA PRO A 222 39.83 -5.32 -11.58
C PRO A 222 40.33 -4.97 -10.18
N ASN A 223 41.37 -4.13 -10.09
CA ASN A 223 41.90 -3.61 -8.83
C ASN A 223 41.19 -2.34 -8.32
N GLY A 224 40.05 -1.96 -8.90
CA GLY A 224 39.26 -0.80 -8.52
C GLY A 224 39.81 0.56 -8.99
N LYS A 225 40.92 0.59 -9.73
CA LYS A 225 41.58 1.84 -10.18
C LYS A 225 41.18 2.24 -11.59
N ASP A 226 41.65 3.45 -11.98
CA ASP A 226 41.45 4.02 -13.31
C ASP A 226 39.96 4.16 -13.65
N LEU A 227 39.21 4.84 -12.78
CA LEU A 227 37.78 5.12 -13.00
C LEU A 227 37.59 5.98 -14.26
N GLN A 228 36.72 5.53 -15.17
CA GLN A 228 36.39 6.19 -16.42
C GLN A 228 34.88 6.28 -16.61
N ARG A 229 34.39 7.43 -17.09
CA ARG A 229 32.99 7.66 -17.50
C ARG A 229 32.84 7.39 -19.00
N HIS A 230 31.73 6.76 -19.38
CA HIS A 230 31.46 6.34 -20.78
C HIS A 230 30.19 6.96 -21.37
N THR A 231 29.39 7.65 -20.56
CA THR A 231 28.14 8.31 -20.98
C THR A 231 27.97 9.64 -20.25
N ASP A 232 27.25 10.58 -20.88
CA ASP A 232 27.02 11.94 -20.37
C ASP A 232 25.51 12.28 -20.37
N HIS A 233 24.68 11.43 -19.77
CA HIS A 233 23.25 11.68 -19.61
C HIS A 233 22.98 12.49 -18.34
N GLU A 234 22.54 13.74 -18.49
CA GLU A 234 22.21 14.64 -17.37
C GLU A 234 20.69 14.74 -17.13
N ASP A 235 19.88 14.40 -18.14
CA ASP A 235 18.42 14.54 -18.07
C ASP A 235 17.71 13.33 -17.45
N PHE A 236 18.08 12.13 -17.88
CA PHE A 236 17.49 10.88 -17.42
C PHE A 236 18.60 9.89 -17.12
N TYR A 237 18.42 9.04 -16.11
CA TYR A 237 19.45 8.09 -15.73
C TYR A 237 19.68 7.06 -16.85
N VAL A 238 20.93 6.65 -17.03
CA VAL A 238 21.29 5.43 -17.75
C VAL A 238 20.92 4.23 -16.87
N ARG A 239 20.13 3.31 -17.40
CA ARG A 239 19.53 2.20 -16.64
C ARG A 239 19.63 0.87 -17.39
N HIS A 240 19.51 -0.21 -16.61
CA HIS A 240 19.36 -1.59 -17.10
C HIS A 240 20.43 -2.03 -18.10
N ALA A 241 21.66 -1.53 -17.94
CA ALA A 241 22.74 -1.79 -18.87
C ALA A 241 23.08 -3.29 -18.91
N SER A 242 23.47 -3.78 -20.08
CA SER A 242 23.93 -5.16 -20.25
C SER A 242 24.89 -5.28 -21.44
N THR A 243 25.58 -6.42 -21.54
CA THR A 243 26.69 -6.60 -22.48
C THR A 243 26.74 -8.01 -23.06
N ASP A 244 27.35 -8.13 -24.24
CA ASP A 244 27.83 -9.39 -24.84
C ASP A 244 29.32 -9.67 -24.53
N GLY A 245 29.93 -8.89 -23.63
CA GLY A 245 31.34 -8.93 -23.26
C GLY A 245 32.22 -7.90 -23.97
N LYS A 246 31.71 -7.21 -24.99
CA LYS A 246 32.44 -6.17 -25.75
C LYS A 246 31.62 -4.88 -25.91
N ARG A 247 30.37 -5.02 -26.32
CA ARG A 247 29.43 -3.93 -26.56
C ARG A 247 28.51 -3.79 -25.36
N ILE A 248 28.01 -2.60 -25.11
CA ILE A 248 27.07 -2.34 -24.00
C ILE A 248 25.80 -1.75 -24.60
N VAL A 249 24.64 -2.28 -24.21
CA VAL A 249 23.33 -1.69 -24.50
C VAL A 249 22.68 -1.27 -23.20
N PHE A 250 22.01 -0.14 -23.20
CA PHE A 250 21.29 0.39 -22.05
C PHE A 250 20.05 1.15 -22.50
N GLU A 251 19.24 1.55 -21.54
CA GLU A 251 18.12 2.46 -21.80
C GLU A 251 18.24 3.76 -21.00
N SER A 252 17.70 4.82 -21.57
CA SER A 252 17.50 6.11 -20.90
C SER A 252 16.20 6.71 -21.40
N ALA A 253 15.27 7.03 -20.48
CA ALA A 253 13.91 7.49 -20.80
C ALA A 253 13.18 6.57 -21.80
N GLY A 254 13.37 5.25 -21.69
CA GLY A 254 12.75 4.26 -22.58
C GLY A 254 13.28 4.29 -24.02
N GLU A 255 14.37 4.99 -24.31
CA GLU A 255 15.11 4.87 -25.57
C GLU A 255 16.28 3.90 -25.40
N LEU A 256 16.60 3.11 -26.44
CA LEU A 256 17.74 2.18 -26.40
C LEU A 256 18.99 2.83 -26.99
N TRP A 257 20.10 2.66 -26.30
CA TRP A 257 21.41 3.19 -26.68
C TRP A 257 22.45 2.09 -26.65
N MET A 258 23.47 2.21 -27.51
CA MET A 258 24.55 1.23 -27.63
C MET A 258 25.91 1.91 -27.66
N LEU A 259 26.84 1.34 -26.90
CA LEU A 259 28.28 1.56 -27.01
C LEU A 259 28.91 0.38 -27.75
N SER A 260 29.59 0.66 -28.87
CA SER A 260 30.33 -0.37 -29.62
C SER A 260 31.58 -0.87 -28.89
N GLY A 261 32.02 -0.13 -27.87
CA GLY A 261 33.08 -0.46 -26.92
C GLY A 261 33.25 0.70 -25.93
N LEU A 262 34.05 0.54 -24.88
CA LEU A 262 34.24 1.55 -23.82
C LEU A 262 34.89 2.86 -24.30
N GLY A 263 35.55 2.88 -25.46
CA GLY A 263 36.13 4.10 -26.03
C GLY A 263 35.27 4.80 -27.07
N ALA A 264 34.05 4.30 -27.33
CA ALA A 264 33.17 4.80 -28.38
C ALA A 264 32.08 5.71 -27.81
N ASP A 265 31.50 6.55 -28.66
CA ASP A 265 30.30 7.32 -28.30
C ASP A 265 29.05 6.44 -28.32
N ALA A 266 28.10 6.74 -27.43
CA ALA A 266 26.82 6.04 -27.39
C ALA A 266 25.95 6.45 -28.59
N VAL A 267 25.36 5.46 -29.27
CA VAL A 267 24.48 5.66 -30.42
C VAL A 267 23.08 5.16 -30.09
N ARG A 268 22.06 5.98 -30.37
CA ARG A 268 20.65 5.60 -30.20
C ARG A 268 20.22 4.60 -31.27
N LEU A 269 19.47 3.57 -30.88
CA LEU A 269 18.90 2.58 -31.78
C LEU A 269 17.50 3.02 -32.25
N ASP A 270 17.33 3.27 -33.55
CA ASP A 270 16.04 3.66 -34.14
C ASP A 270 15.18 2.42 -34.42
N ILE A 271 14.34 2.03 -33.45
CA ILE A 271 13.50 0.83 -33.50
C ILE A 271 12.02 1.18 -33.59
N THR A 272 11.27 0.42 -34.39
CA THR A 272 9.81 0.53 -34.53
C THR A 272 9.14 -0.81 -34.21
N LEU A 273 8.08 -0.79 -33.41
CA LEU A 273 7.32 -2.00 -33.10
C LEU A 273 6.47 -2.42 -34.30
N GLY A 274 6.61 -3.67 -34.74
CA GLY A 274 5.93 -4.20 -35.91
C GLY A 274 4.43 -4.53 -35.74
N SER A 275 3.80 -4.22 -34.61
CA SER A 275 2.39 -4.54 -34.31
C SER A 275 1.61 -3.35 -33.74
N ALA A 276 0.28 -3.39 -33.86
CA ALA A 276 -0.59 -2.46 -33.14
C ALA A 276 -0.55 -2.73 -31.64
N SER A 277 -0.54 -1.65 -30.85
CA SER A 277 -0.53 -1.71 -29.39
C SER A 277 -1.89 -2.15 -28.84
N GLN A 278 -1.97 -3.34 -28.24
CA GLN A 278 -3.22 -3.85 -27.67
C GLN A 278 -3.61 -3.09 -26.39
N SER A 279 -2.64 -2.81 -25.53
CA SER A 279 -2.86 -2.13 -24.24
C SER A 279 -3.21 -0.66 -24.37
N ARG A 280 -2.91 -0.02 -25.51
CA ARG A 280 -3.36 1.35 -25.85
C ARG A 280 -4.76 1.41 -26.44
N ARG A 281 -5.39 0.26 -26.74
CA ARG A 281 -6.73 0.23 -27.32
C ARG A 281 -7.75 0.74 -26.31
N PRO A 282 -8.67 1.63 -26.70
CA PRO A 282 -9.78 2.02 -25.83
C PRO A 282 -10.59 0.80 -25.37
N ALA A 283 -10.88 0.74 -24.07
CA ALA A 283 -11.59 -0.37 -23.44
C ALA A 283 -12.75 0.13 -22.57
N LEU A 284 -13.77 -0.70 -22.37
CA LEU A 284 -14.85 -0.37 -21.45
C LEU A 284 -14.35 -0.41 -20.00
N LEU A 285 -14.75 0.58 -19.21
CA LEU A 285 -14.53 0.62 -17.77
C LEU A 285 -15.13 -0.62 -17.08
N ASN A 286 -14.31 -1.35 -16.32
CA ASN A 286 -14.80 -2.32 -15.36
C ASN A 286 -15.17 -1.62 -14.05
N THR A 287 -16.40 -1.13 -13.97
CA THR A 287 -16.91 -0.35 -12.83
C THR A 287 -16.76 -1.09 -11.50
N ALA A 288 -17.01 -2.40 -11.46
CA ALA A 288 -16.91 -3.17 -10.21
C ALA A 288 -15.46 -3.25 -9.70
N LYS A 289 -14.47 -3.39 -10.60
CA LYS A 289 -13.05 -3.43 -10.22
C LYS A 289 -12.56 -2.09 -9.66
N HIS A 290 -13.09 -0.97 -10.15
CA HIS A 290 -12.64 0.38 -9.83
C HIS A 290 -13.68 1.22 -9.08
N LEU A 291 -14.66 0.59 -8.45
CA LEU A 291 -15.70 1.29 -7.68
C LEU A 291 -15.05 2.01 -6.48
N GLY A 292 -15.25 3.32 -6.42
CA GLY A 292 -14.86 4.15 -5.27
C GLY A 292 -16.06 4.48 -4.39
N GLU A 293 -17.06 5.22 -4.90
CA GLU A 293 -18.23 5.64 -4.11
C GLU A 293 -19.57 5.47 -4.87
N ALA A 294 -20.65 5.21 -4.13
CA ALA A 294 -22.03 5.27 -4.64
C ALA A 294 -22.88 6.14 -3.70
N VAL A 295 -23.21 7.36 -4.14
CA VAL A 295 -23.93 8.36 -3.33
C VAL A 295 -25.39 8.43 -3.76
N PRO A 296 -26.36 8.09 -2.89
CA PRO A 296 -27.78 8.10 -3.24
C PRO A 296 -28.34 9.49 -3.48
N ASP A 297 -29.42 9.55 -4.27
CA ASP A 297 -30.33 10.68 -4.36
C ASP A 297 -31.22 10.81 -3.12
N ALA A 298 -32.06 11.84 -3.10
CA ALA A 298 -32.98 12.10 -1.98
C ALA A 298 -33.84 10.86 -1.62
N ALA A 299 -34.39 10.17 -2.62
CA ALA A 299 -35.29 9.03 -2.41
C ALA A 299 -34.60 7.65 -2.29
N GLY A 300 -33.27 7.60 -2.42
CA GLY A 300 -32.51 6.35 -2.54
C GLY A 300 -33.02 5.45 -3.67
N SER A 301 -33.37 6.05 -4.80
CA SER A 301 -33.84 5.38 -6.02
C SER A 301 -32.76 5.30 -7.10
N ALA A 302 -31.74 6.17 -6.99
CA ALA A 302 -30.59 6.23 -7.85
C ALA A 302 -29.34 6.66 -7.06
N SER A 303 -28.17 6.47 -7.64
CA SER A 303 -26.92 7.01 -7.11
C SER A 303 -26.08 7.67 -8.19
N ALA A 304 -25.33 8.69 -7.80
CA ALA A 304 -24.11 9.06 -8.51
C ALA A 304 -23.01 8.08 -8.10
N VAL A 305 -22.48 7.35 -9.07
CA VAL A 305 -21.47 6.30 -8.89
C VAL A 305 -20.14 6.82 -9.44
N GLU A 306 -19.13 6.87 -8.58
CA GLU A 306 -17.74 7.15 -8.95
C GLU A 306 -17.00 5.83 -9.16
N ALA A 307 -16.38 5.72 -10.33
CA ALA A 307 -15.46 4.62 -10.63
C ALA A 307 -14.36 5.08 -11.59
N HIS A 308 -13.12 4.77 -11.24
CA HIS A 308 -11.93 5.10 -12.02
C HIS A 308 -11.85 6.60 -12.39
N GLY A 309 -12.25 7.50 -11.48
CA GLY A 309 -12.23 8.94 -11.76
C GLY A 309 -13.31 9.41 -12.72
N THR A 310 -14.34 8.60 -12.97
CA THR A 310 -15.51 8.98 -13.78
C THR A 310 -16.76 8.94 -12.92
N ILE A 311 -17.78 9.73 -13.27
CA ILE A 311 -19.04 9.80 -12.52
C ILE A 311 -20.20 9.46 -13.45
N SER A 312 -21.02 8.50 -13.03
CA SER A 312 -22.24 8.10 -13.73
C SER A 312 -23.45 8.10 -12.82
N TRP A 313 -24.58 8.61 -13.30
CA TRP A 313 -25.88 8.45 -12.66
C TRP A 313 -26.48 7.08 -12.98
N LEU A 314 -26.88 6.34 -11.95
CA LEU A 314 -27.39 4.98 -12.08
C LEU A 314 -28.63 4.78 -11.20
N ARG A 315 -29.77 4.45 -11.81
CA ARG A 315 -30.97 4.03 -11.06
C ARG A 315 -30.77 2.64 -10.45
N HIS A 316 -31.14 2.46 -9.20
CA HIS A 316 -30.82 1.23 -8.44
C HIS A 316 -31.50 -0.02 -8.97
N LYS A 317 -32.79 0.07 -9.30
CA LYS A 317 -33.58 -1.07 -9.83
C LYS A 317 -33.28 -1.32 -11.30
N ASP A 318 -33.79 -0.46 -12.20
CA ASP A 318 -33.74 -0.66 -13.65
C ASP A 318 -33.52 0.64 -14.43
N GLY A 319 -33.13 0.50 -15.70
CA GLY A 319 -32.96 1.60 -16.67
C GLY A 319 -31.51 1.88 -17.05
N PRO A 320 -31.28 2.84 -17.96
CA PRO A 320 -29.95 3.17 -18.44
C PRO A 320 -29.12 3.87 -17.36
N SER A 321 -27.79 3.70 -17.44
CA SER A 321 -26.86 4.62 -16.81
C SER A 321 -26.76 5.92 -17.61
N ARG A 322 -26.30 6.99 -16.98
CA ARG A 322 -25.98 8.25 -17.65
C ARG A 322 -24.64 8.77 -17.19
N VAL A 323 -23.76 9.09 -18.14
CA VAL A 323 -22.47 9.72 -17.85
C VAL A 323 -22.69 11.16 -17.39
N ILE A 324 -22.14 11.51 -16.23
CA ILE A 324 -22.08 12.89 -15.74
C ILE A 324 -20.74 13.50 -16.12
N GLU A 325 -19.65 12.80 -15.81
CA GLU A 325 -18.28 13.19 -16.13
C GLU A 325 -17.47 11.95 -16.53
N ALA A 326 -16.86 12.00 -17.72
CA ALA A 326 -15.99 10.96 -18.25
C ALA A 326 -15.04 11.54 -19.30
N THR A 327 -14.69 12.82 -19.17
CA THR A 327 -13.75 13.49 -20.07
C THR A 327 -12.40 12.78 -19.99
N PRO A 328 -11.83 12.31 -21.12
CA PRO A 328 -10.53 11.65 -21.11
C PRO A 328 -9.47 12.56 -20.52
N GLY A 329 -8.63 12.02 -19.63
CA GLY A 329 -7.56 12.79 -18.99
C GLY A 329 -7.99 13.58 -17.75
N VAL A 330 -9.24 13.44 -17.31
CA VAL A 330 -9.79 14.11 -16.13
C VAL A 330 -10.21 13.09 -15.09
N ARG A 331 -9.90 13.36 -13.83
CA ARG A 331 -10.39 12.63 -12.66
C ARG A 331 -11.45 13.44 -11.95
N ALA A 332 -12.65 12.88 -11.92
CA ALA A 332 -13.78 13.36 -11.16
C ALA A 332 -14.00 12.49 -9.91
N ARG A 333 -14.30 13.13 -8.78
CA ARG A 333 -14.46 12.48 -7.47
C ARG A 333 -15.44 13.20 -6.57
N LEU A 334 -15.80 12.56 -5.47
CA LEU A 334 -16.71 13.09 -4.44
C LEU A 334 -18.07 13.57 -5.01
N PRO A 335 -18.81 12.77 -5.80
CA PRO A 335 -20.08 13.22 -6.34
C PRO A 335 -21.13 13.47 -5.25
N ARG A 336 -21.93 14.54 -5.36
CA ARG A 336 -23.05 14.87 -4.48
C ARG A 336 -24.30 15.21 -5.30
N PRO A 337 -25.29 14.31 -5.37
CA PRO A 337 -26.59 14.61 -5.95
C PRO A 337 -27.27 15.77 -5.22
N LEU A 338 -27.87 16.69 -5.99
CA LEU A 338 -28.71 17.78 -5.48
C LEU A 338 -30.19 17.46 -5.75
N ASN A 339 -31.10 18.10 -5.02
CA ASN A 339 -32.53 17.79 -5.09
C ASN A 339 -33.25 18.31 -6.34
N ASP A 340 -32.60 19.19 -7.10
CA ASP A 340 -33.14 19.82 -8.30
C ASP A 340 -32.72 19.11 -9.59
N GLY A 341 -32.14 17.91 -9.48
CA GLY A 341 -31.67 17.12 -10.62
C GLY A 341 -30.28 17.49 -11.11
N ARG A 342 -29.51 18.28 -10.34
CA ARG A 342 -28.07 18.52 -10.55
C ARG A 342 -27.21 17.57 -9.72
N VAL A 343 -25.93 17.47 -10.08
CA VAL A 343 -24.88 16.78 -9.31
C VAL A 343 -23.68 17.72 -9.19
N ALA A 344 -23.18 17.87 -7.97
CA ALA A 344 -21.91 18.52 -7.68
C ALA A 344 -20.77 17.51 -7.58
N TYR A 345 -19.56 17.86 -8.00
CA TYR A 345 -18.39 16.99 -7.90
C TYR A 345 -17.08 17.79 -8.02
N ILE A 346 -15.96 17.19 -7.60
CA ILE A 346 -14.62 17.75 -7.80
C ILE A 346 -14.02 17.13 -9.05
N ALA A 347 -13.43 17.93 -9.94
CA ALA A 347 -12.68 17.44 -11.10
C ALA A 347 -11.46 18.31 -11.41
N ASP A 348 -10.50 17.77 -12.16
CA ASP A 348 -9.21 18.39 -12.45
C ASP A 348 -8.98 18.74 -13.93
N HIS A 349 -10.03 19.20 -14.63
CA HIS A 349 -10.03 19.56 -16.06
C HIS A 349 -8.81 20.39 -16.51
N ASP A 350 -8.36 21.34 -15.69
CA ASP A 350 -7.25 22.26 -16.01
C ASP A 350 -5.95 21.91 -15.27
N GLY A 351 -5.79 20.66 -14.84
CA GLY A 351 -4.66 20.23 -14.01
C GLY A 351 -4.72 20.73 -12.57
N VAL A 352 -5.80 21.40 -12.15
CA VAL A 352 -6.08 21.78 -10.76
C VAL A 352 -7.51 21.40 -10.41
N GLU A 353 -7.74 21.04 -9.16
CA GLU A 353 -9.10 20.73 -8.71
C GLU A 353 -9.98 21.97 -8.74
N ALA A 354 -11.22 21.78 -9.17
CA ALA A 354 -12.29 22.75 -9.04
C ALA A 354 -13.60 22.04 -8.73
N LEU A 355 -14.56 22.79 -8.18
CA LEU A 355 -15.93 22.31 -7.94
C LEU A 355 -16.76 22.52 -9.20
N PHE A 356 -17.47 21.48 -9.64
CA PHE A 356 -18.36 21.50 -10.79
C PHE A 356 -19.79 21.17 -10.36
N ILE A 357 -20.77 21.86 -10.93
CA ILE A 357 -22.19 21.56 -10.77
C ILE A 357 -22.81 21.41 -12.16
N LYS A 358 -23.47 20.27 -12.40
CA LYS A 358 -24.00 19.88 -13.71
C LYS A 358 -25.37 19.23 -13.60
N ASP A 359 -26.27 19.50 -14.55
CA ASP A 359 -27.54 18.79 -14.66
C ASP A 359 -27.32 17.29 -14.94
N VAL A 360 -28.02 16.42 -14.21
CA VAL A 360 -28.11 15.00 -14.55
C VAL A 360 -28.75 14.83 -15.91
N ALA A 361 -29.74 15.68 -16.23
CA ALA A 361 -30.43 15.66 -17.50
C ALA A 361 -30.63 17.07 -18.05
N ALA A 362 -29.99 17.37 -19.19
CA ALA A 362 -30.36 18.53 -19.97
C ALA A 362 -31.86 18.45 -20.33
N PRO A 363 -32.63 19.55 -20.20
CA PRO A 363 -34.01 19.61 -20.66
C PRO A 363 -34.07 19.26 -22.14
N VAL A 364 -34.95 18.34 -22.54
CA VAL A 364 -35.15 18.02 -23.96
C VAL A 364 -35.86 19.22 -24.60
N SER A 365 -35.12 20.01 -25.38
CA SER A 365 -35.68 21.11 -26.16
C SER A 365 -36.68 20.54 -27.19
N GLY A 366 -37.97 20.64 -26.90
CA GLY A 366 -39.03 20.19 -27.81
C GLY A 366 -40.36 19.78 -27.18
N THR A 367 -40.44 19.55 -25.87
CA THR A 367 -41.75 19.37 -25.21
C THR A 367 -42.24 20.72 -24.72
N GLY A 368 -43.05 21.38 -25.55
CA GLY A 368 -43.82 22.55 -25.12
C GLY A 368 -44.61 22.19 -23.87
N ALA A 369 -44.18 22.71 -22.72
CA ALA A 369 -45.01 22.75 -21.54
C ALA A 369 -46.22 23.62 -21.88
N ALA A 370 -47.36 22.99 -22.15
CA ALA A 370 -48.63 23.67 -22.19
C ALA A 370 -48.81 24.35 -20.82
N ALA A 371 -48.75 25.67 -20.82
CA ALA A 371 -48.97 26.50 -19.65
C ALA A 371 -50.31 26.14 -19.02
N ALA A 372 -50.27 25.61 -17.79
CA ALA A 372 -51.44 25.42 -16.97
C ALA A 372 -52.05 26.79 -16.67
N THR A 373 -53.26 27.03 -17.17
CA THR A 373 -54.10 28.18 -16.79
C THR A 373 -55.16 27.68 -15.80
N PRO A 374 -55.50 28.40 -14.71
CA PRO A 374 -56.38 27.86 -13.67
C PRO A 374 -57.87 28.00 -13.99
N ALA A 375 -58.60 26.92 -13.68
CA ALA A 375 -59.98 26.78 -13.22
C ALA A 375 -61.15 27.51 -13.93
N GLY A 376 -62.06 26.70 -14.50
CA GLY A 376 -63.48 26.99 -14.69
C GLY A 376 -64.30 25.70 -14.90
N ARG A 377 -65.25 25.40 -14.01
CA ARG A 377 -66.30 24.34 -14.09
C ARG A 377 -67.60 24.95 -14.66
N PRO A 378 -68.66 24.17 -14.97
CA PRO A 378 -68.77 22.94 -15.77
C PRO A 378 -69.93 23.06 -16.82
N ASP A 379 -70.08 22.13 -17.78
CA ASP A 379 -71.39 21.55 -18.17
C ASP A 379 -71.35 20.52 -19.34
N VAL A 380 -71.89 19.33 -19.04
CA VAL A 380 -72.86 18.47 -19.75
C VAL A 380 -72.62 17.87 -21.16
N ALA A 381 -72.50 16.53 -21.15
CA ALA A 381 -73.02 15.46 -22.05
C ALA A 381 -72.55 15.26 -23.51
N ALA A 382 -72.03 14.06 -23.82
CA ALA A 382 -72.76 12.94 -24.45
C ALA A 382 -71.81 11.93 -25.16
N ALA A 383 -72.06 10.63 -24.95
CA ALA A 383 -71.48 9.47 -25.68
C ALA A 383 -72.30 9.19 -26.99
N PRO A 384 -71.99 8.22 -27.91
CA PRO A 384 -71.15 7.00 -27.76
C PRO A 384 -70.29 6.55 -28.98
N ALA A 385 -69.62 5.40 -28.79
CA ALA A 385 -68.64 4.64 -29.61
C ALA A 385 -69.27 3.94 -30.88
N PRO A 386 -68.64 2.98 -31.66
CA PRO A 386 -67.67 1.92 -31.28
C PRO A 386 -66.61 1.46 -32.32
N GLY A 387 -65.69 0.53 -31.94
CA GLY A 387 -65.18 -0.49 -32.90
C GLY A 387 -63.72 -1.01 -32.79
N ARG A 388 -63.49 -1.99 -31.90
CA ARG A 388 -62.74 -3.29 -32.01
C ARG A 388 -61.37 -3.45 -32.72
N ASP A 389 -60.43 -3.97 -31.90
CA ASP A 389 -59.67 -5.25 -31.98
C ASP A 389 -58.46 -5.53 -32.93
N GLU A 390 -57.35 -5.87 -32.23
CA GLU A 390 -56.38 -6.98 -32.38
C GLU A 390 -55.25 -7.05 -33.46
N LYS A 391 -54.02 -7.05 -32.91
CA LYS A 391 -52.82 -7.93 -33.14
C LYS A 391 -52.34 -8.24 -34.58
N SER A 392 -51.04 -7.96 -34.82
CA SER A 392 -49.95 -8.96 -34.99
C SER A 392 -48.76 -8.40 -35.80
N VAL A 393 -47.54 -8.85 -35.44
CA VAL A 393 -46.25 -8.65 -36.12
C VAL A 393 -45.87 -9.95 -36.84
N PRO A 394 -45.20 -9.93 -38.02
CA PRO A 394 -43.83 -10.48 -38.11
C PRO A 394 -42.88 -9.86 -39.19
N LEU A 395 -41.57 -10.05 -38.97
CA LEU A 395 -40.37 -9.88 -39.86
C LEU A 395 -40.34 -10.97 -41.00
N PRO A 396 -39.31 -11.22 -41.87
CA PRO A 396 -37.92 -10.66 -42.02
C PRO A 396 -37.26 -10.57 -43.46
N GLN A 397 -35.97 -10.11 -43.53
CA GLN A 397 -34.81 -10.52 -44.42
C GLN A 397 -34.67 -10.02 -45.92
N PRO A 398 -33.51 -10.16 -46.65
CA PRO A 398 -32.07 -9.80 -46.39
C PRO A 398 -31.14 -9.40 -47.63
N VAL A 399 -29.85 -8.98 -47.39
CA VAL A 399 -28.56 -8.94 -48.21
C VAL A 399 -28.46 -8.28 -49.64
N PRO A 400 -27.27 -8.04 -50.31
CA PRO A 400 -25.82 -8.26 -50.00
C PRO A 400 -24.76 -7.16 -50.39
N ALA A 401 -23.48 -7.55 -50.26
CA ALA A 401 -22.20 -6.83 -50.23
C ALA A 401 -21.39 -6.68 -51.55
N ALA A 402 -20.26 -5.93 -51.47
CA ALA A 402 -18.91 -6.16 -52.09
C ALA A 402 -18.31 -5.00 -52.95
N GLY A 403 -16.97 -4.77 -52.83
CA GLY A 403 -16.11 -4.36 -53.98
C GLY A 403 -15.11 -3.19 -53.86
N THR A 404 -13.88 -3.51 -53.43
CA THR A 404 -12.51 -2.97 -53.74
C THR A 404 -12.20 -1.89 -54.81
N ALA A 405 -11.44 -0.84 -54.39
CA ALA A 405 -10.04 -0.49 -54.75
C ALA A 405 -9.62 0.57 -55.84
N VAL A 406 -8.52 1.31 -55.52
CA VAL A 406 -7.33 1.75 -56.35
C VAL A 406 -7.17 3.25 -56.84
N LEU A 407 -6.04 3.89 -56.41
CA LEU A 407 -5.13 4.95 -57.00
C LEU A 407 -5.68 6.34 -57.41
N ALA A 408 -4.95 7.49 -57.48
CA ALA A 408 -3.61 7.96 -57.08
C ALA A 408 -3.48 9.48 -57.32
N ALA A 409 -2.56 10.14 -56.57
CA ALA A 409 -1.66 11.27 -56.87
C ALA A 409 -2.09 12.54 -57.65
N GLY A 410 -1.63 13.70 -57.15
CA GLY A 410 -1.45 14.92 -57.96
C GLY A 410 -1.12 16.18 -57.14
N ALA A 411 0.16 16.56 -57.09
CA ALA A 411 0.74 17.71 -56.40
C ALA A 411 0.43 19.06 -57.08
N THR A 412 0.57 20.18 -56.34
CA THR A 412 1.51 21.32 -56.60
C THR A 412 1.13 22.59 -55.82
N THR A 413 2.01 23.01 -54.90
CA THR A 413 2.32 24.40 -54.46
C THR A 413 3.10 25.15 -55.57
N PRO A 414 3.62 26.41 -55.43
CA PRO A 414 3.47 27.45 -54.39
C PRO A 414 3.26 28.88 -54.97
N ALA A 415 3.04 29.92 -54.15
CA ALA A 415 4.00 30.98 -53.79
C ALA A 415 3.24 32.34 -53.90
N VAL A 416 3.42 33.39 -53.11
CA VAL A 416 4.62 34.17 -52.75
C VAL A 416 4.21 35.17 -51.64
N ARG A 417 5.09 35.35 -50.63
CA ARG A 417 5.54 36.55 -49.87
C ARG A 417 4.57 37.72 -49.63
N ASP A 418 4.62 38.50 -48.56
CA ASP A 418 5.73 38.86 -47.66
C ASP A 418 5.13 39.46 -46.38
N ASP A 419 5.93 39.43 -45.32
CA ASP A 419 5.66 40.05 -44.02
C ASP A 419 5.47 41.57 -44.12
N GLN A 420 4.52 42.10 -43.34
CA GLN A 420 4.77 43.31 -42.55
C GLN A 420 3.73 43.46 -41.43
N GLN A 421 4.24 43.43 -40.20
CA GLN A 421 3.62 43.91 -38.97
C GLN A 421 3.06 45.33 -39.13
N ALA A 422 1.87 45.57 -38.60
CA ALA A 422 1.60 46.69 -37.69
C ALA A 422 0.21 46.52 -37.05
N ASP A 423 0.17 46.85 -35.77
CA ASP A 423 -0.92 46.67 -34.82
C ASP A 423 -2.19 47.51 -35.07
N VAL A 424 -3.21 47.11 -34.31
CA VAL A 424 -4.37 47.86 -33.79
C VAL A 424 -5.63 47.82 -34.65
N ALA A 425 -6.64 47.10 -34.15
CA ALA A 425 -8.03 47.18 -34.58
C ALA A 425 -8.94 47.46 -33.38
N PRO A 426 -9.94 48.36 -33.52
CA PRO A 426 -11.19 48.26 -32.81
C PRO A 426 -12.38 47.94 -33.73
N GLU A 427 -13.42 47.47 -33.06
CA GLU A 427 -14.75 46.98 -33.45
C GLU A 427 -15.49 47.67 -34.61
N GLU A 428 -16.20 46.87 -35.45
CA GLU A 428 -17.67 46.90 -35.56
C GLU A 428 -18.24 45.80 -36.51
N ALA A 429 -19.28 45.12 -36.01
CA ALA A 429 -20.51 44.61 -36.64
C ALA A 429 -20.53 43.68 -37.91
N PRO A 430 -21.51 42.75 -37.99
CA PRO A 430 -21.44 41.54 -38.80
C PRO A 430 -22.20 41.61 -40.14
N SER A 431 -21.74 40.81 -41.11
CA SER A 431 -22.48 40.46 -42.33
C SER A 431 -23.11 39.06 -42.16
N PRO A 432 -24.34 38.81 -42.66
CA PRO A 432 -25.07 37.59 -42.35
C PRO A 432 -24.85 36.46 -43.36
N GLY A 433 -24.76 35.24 -42.82
CA GLY A 433 -25.34 34.05 -43.44
C GLY A 433 -24.38 33.13 -44.19
N ASP A 434 -23.90 32.11 -43.50
CA ASP A 434 -23.99 30.74 -44.02
C ASP A 434 -24.19 29.75 -42.85
N ALA A 435 -25.36 29.13 -42.88
CA ALA A 435 -25.88 28.27 -41.82
C ALA A 435 -25.16 26.91 -41.82
N LYS A 436 -24.23 26.71 -40.88
CA LYS A 436 -23.91 25.38 -40.35
C LYS A 436 -24.91 25.05 -39.26
N ALA A 437 -25.59 23.92 -39.41
CA ALA A 437 -26.45 23.35 -38.38
C ALA A 437 -25.66 23.21 -37.07
N ALA A 438 -25.97 24.07 -36.10
CA ALA A 438 -25.42 23.99 -34.75
C ALA A 438 -25.97 22.74 -34.07
N ALA A 439 -25.08 21.92 -33.53
CA ALA A 439 -25.45 20.97 -32.49
C ALA A 439 -26.06 21.75 -31.31
N PRO A 440 -27.08 21.21 -30.60
CA PRO A 440 -27.68 21.91 -29.49
C PRO A 440 -26.62 22.19 -28.43
N ALA A 441 -26.45 23.47 -28.06
CA ALA A 441 -25.57 23.90 -27.00
C ALA A 441 -25.95 23.17 -25.70
N GLN A 442 -25.06 22.32 -25.21
CA GLN A 442 -25.16 21.80 -23.84
C GLN A 442 -24.95 22.99 -22.90
N ALA A 443 -25.81 23.16 -21.89
CA ALA A 443 -25.59 24.15 -20.85
C ALA A 443 -24.21 23.90 -20.22
N GLU A 444 -23.33 24.91 -20.23
CA GLU A 444 -22.00 24.76 -19.64
C GLU A 444 -22.13 24.51 -18.12
N PRO A 445 -21.37 23.56 -17.55
CA PRO A 445 -21.40 23.29 -16.13
C PRO A 445 -20.90 24.51 -15.35
N LEU A 446 -21.50 24.79 -14.18
CA LEU A 446 -21.00 25.82 -13.28
C LEU A 446 -19.69 25.34 -12.67
N ARG A 447 -18.59 26.04 -12.96
CA ARG A 447 -17.24 25.79 -12.42
C ARG A 447 -16.91 26.84 -11.35
N ILE A 448 -16.55 26.38 -10.17
CA ILE A 448 -16.13 27.21 -9.03
C ILE A 448 -14.68 26.84 -8.72
N GLY A 449 -13.76 27.77 -8.97
CA GLY A 449 -12.33 27.59 -8.68
C GLY A 449 -12.01 27.86 -7.22
N PHE A 450 -10.93 27.26 -6.72
CA PHE A 450 -10.40 27.56 -5.39
C PHE A 450 -9.44 28.76 -5.42
N PRO A 451 -9.29 29.51 -4.31
CA PRO A 451 -8.39 30.65 -4.24
C PRO A 451 -6.92 30.31 -4.48
N HIS A 452 -6.52 29.09 -4.12
CA HIS A 452 -5.19 28.51 -4.38
C HIS A 452 -5.34 27.01 -4.64
N PRO A 453 -4.31 26.36 -5.23
CA PRO A 453 -4.29 24.91 -5.36
C PRO A 453 -4.54 24.25 -4.00
N THR A 454 -5.49 23.32 -3.97
CA THR A 454 -5.89 22.58 -2.76
C THR A 454 -6.38 21.19 -3.16
N ARG A 455 -6.47 20.29 -2.19
CA ARG A 455 -7.00 18.94 -2.38
C ARG A 455 -8.22 18.75 -1.48
N THR A 456 -9.41 18.74 -2.07
CA THR A 456 -10.67 18.58 -1.34
C THR A 456 -10.71 17.21 -0.62
N SER A 457 -10.77 17.16 0.70
CA SER A 457 -10.89 15.89 1.44
C SER A 457 -12.33 15.42 1.60
N SER A 458 -13.29 16.35 1.60
CA SER A 458 -14.71 16.04 1.74
C SER A 458 -15.59 17.08 1.05
N LEU A 459 -16.77 16.63 0.60
CA LEU A 459 -17.83 17.45 0.00
C LEU A 459 -19.15 16.97 0.58
N GLU A 460 -20.07 17.86 0.98
CA GLU A 460 -21.42 17.49 1.41
C GLU A 460 -22.43 18.58 1.00
N ALA A 461 -23.58 18.18 0.45
CA ALA A 461 -24.64 19.10 0.04
C ALA A 461 -25.62 19.36 1.19
N SER A 462 -26.13 20.59 1.28
CA SER A 462 -27.21 20.93 2.19
C SER A 462 -28.50 20.19 1.80
N PRO A 463 -29.40 19.90 2.77
CA PRO A 463 -30.67 19.23 2.48
C PRO A 463 -31.58 19.93 1.48
N ASP A 464 -31.46 21.25 1.27
CA ASP A 464 -32.20 21.99 0.25
C ASP A 464 -31.47 22.05 -1.11
N GLY A 465 -30.21 21.64 -1.18
CA GLY A 465 -29.36 21.69 -2.37
C GLY A 465 -28.82 23.08 -2.72
N ASN A 466 -29.07 24.11 -1.90
CA ASN A 466 -28.62 25.48 -2.17
C ASN A 466 -27.18 25.74 -1.74
N TRP A 467 -26.60 24.88 -0.89
CA TRP A 467 -25.23 25.02 -0.39
C TRP A 467 -24.43 23.72 -0.53
N LEU A 468 -23.13 23.87 -0.71
CA LEU A 468 -22.14 22.79 -0.66
C LEU A 468 -21.07 23.13 0.37
N ALA A 469 -20.77 22.20 1.28
CA ALA A 469 -19.67 22.33 2.22
C ALA A 469 -18.47 21.53 1.73
N LEU A 470 -17.27 22.10 1.82
CA LEU A 470 -16.03 21.48 1.41
C LEU A 470 -15.02 21.51 2.55
N GLY A 471 -14.36 20.39 2.81
CA GLY A 471 -13.20 20.29 3.67
C GLY A 471 -11.97 20.03 2.83
N THR A 472 -10.83 20.62 3.15
CA THR A 472 -9.57 20.40 2.42
C THR A 472 -8.55 19.62 3.22
N SER A 473 -7.62 18.99 2.50
CA SER A 473 -6.47 18.28 3.07
C SER A 473 -5.54 19.19 3.87
N PHE A 474 -5.63 20.50 3.64
CA PHE A 474 -4.88 21.57 4.29
C PHE A 474 -5.64 22.27 5.41
N GLY A 475 -6.85 21.79 5.74
CA GLY A 475 -7.56 22.26 6.93
C GLY A 475 -8.52 23.43 6.69
N GLU A 476 -8.92 23.65 5.45
CA GLU A 476 -9.87 24.71 5.13
C GLU A 476 -11.28 24.15 5.06
N VAL A 477 -12.24 24.97 5.47
CA VAL A 477 -13.67 24.69 5.38
C VAL A 477 -14.32 25.79 4.56
N TYR A 478 -14.89 25.41 3.42
CA TYR A 478 -15.59 26.32 2.52
C TYR A 478 -17.09 26.00 2.47
N ALA A 479 -17.89 27.03 2.20
CA ALA A 479 -19.27 26.90 1.76
C ALA A 479 -19.43 27.53 0.37
N ALA A 480 -20.01 26.80 -0.57
CA ALA A 480 -20.32 27.29 -1.91
C ALA A 480 -21.84 27.40 -2.11
N ASP A 481 -22.31 28.54 -2.60
CA ASP A 481 -23.72 28.74 -2.98
C ASP A 481 -23.95 28.16 -4.39
N THR A 482 -24.82 27.16 -4.51
CA THR A 482 -25.06 26.45 -5.78
C THR A 482 -25.87 27.27 -6.79
N ARG A 483 -26.41 28.42 -6.38
CA ARG A 483 -27.24 29.30 -7.19
C ARG A 483 -26.42 30.45 -7.78
N THR A 484 -25.49 31.00 -7.00
CA THR A 484 -24.64 32.13 -7.42
C THR A 484 -23.26 31.69 -7.89
N GLY A 485 -22.77 30.52 -7.42
CA GLY A 485 -21.40 30.06 -7.63
C GLY A 485 -20.36 30.72 -6.70
N GLU A 486 -20.81 31.49 -5.71
CA GLU A 486 -19.93 32.12 -4.72
C GLU A 486 -19.34 31.09 -3.77
N LEU A 487 -18.04 31.21 -3.49
CA LEU A 487 -17.29 30.36 -2.56
C LEU A 487 -16.79 31.18 -1.37
N THR A 488 -17.19 30.78 -0.17
CA THR A 488 -16.87 31.49 1.08
C THR A 488 -16.05 30.60 2.00
N LEU A 489 -14.92 31.13 2.49
CA LEU A 489 -14.11 30.47 3.51
C LEU A 489 -14.76 30.67 4.89
N LEU A 490 -15.08 29.59 5.58
CA LEU A 490 -15.68 29.61 6.92
C LEU A 490 -14.63 29.40 8.03
N ALA A 491 -13.61 28.58 7.77
CA ALA A 491 -12.52 28.34 8.69
C ALA A 491 -11.26 27.87 7.93
N SER A 492 -10.09 28.20 8.46
CA SER A 492 -8.80 27.66 8.01
C SER A 492 -8.00 27.27 9.26
N ILE A 493 -7.55 26.01 9.31
CA ILE A 493 -6.91 25.43 10.49
C ILE A 493 -5.51 24.94 10.13
N GLY A 494 -4.54 25.20 11.01
CA GLY A 494 -3.13 24.88 10.76
C GLY A 494 -2.69 23.46 11.15
N GLU A 495 -3.62 22.56 11.51
CA GLU A 495 -3.30 21.30 12.22
C GLU A 495 -3.60 20.02 11.40
N GLY A 496 -4.27 20.12 10.25
CA GLY A 496 -4.47 18.97 9.37
C GLY A 496 -5.78 18.98 8.57
N THR A 497 -6.16 17.80 8.07
CA THR A 497 -7.26 17.60 7.14
C THR A 497 -8.65 17.67 7.79
N VAL A 498 -9.61 18.33 7.14
CA VAL A 498 -11.03 18.30 7.54
C VAL A 498 -11.80 17.33 6.64
N SER A 499 -12.20 16.18 7.17
CA SER A 499 -12.90 15.12 6.41
C SER A 499 -14.38 14.95 6.76
N ASP A 500 -14.81 15.49 7.90
CA ASP A 500 -16.12 15.20 8.48
C ASP A 500 -16.97 16.45 8.49
N LEU A 501 -18.01 16.47 7.66
CA LEU A 501 -18.95 17.59 7.51
C LEU A 501 -20.39 17.06 7.67
N ALA A 502 -21.28 17.87 8.24
CA ALA A 502 -22.70 17.60 8.24
C ALA A 502 -23.54 18.88 8.27
N TRP A 503 -24.70 18.82 7.64
CA TRP A 503 -25.66 19.92 7.56
C TRP A 503 -26.85 19.69 8.49
N SER A 504 -27.35 20.78 9.08
CA SER A 504 -28.65 20.77 9.76
C SER A 504 -29.79 20.53 8.78
N ALA A 505 -30.91 19.99 9.26
CA ALA A 505 -32.07 19.65 8.42
C ALA A 505 -32.68 20.88 7.70
N ASP A 506 -32.58 22.06 8.32
CA ASP A 506 -33.02 23.35 7.77
C ASP A 506 -31.98 24.03 6.87
N SER A 507 -30.85 23.37 6.57
CA SER A 507 -29.76 23.88 5.72
C SER A 507 -29.07 25.15 6.21
N ARG A 508 -29.29 25.56 7.47
CA ARG A 508 -28.74 26.83 8.02
C ARG A 508 -27.39 26.68 8.72
N TRP A 509 -27.12 25.51 9.30
CA TRP A 509 -25.94 25.25 10.10
C TRP A 509 -25.07 24.17 9.46
N LEU A 510 -23.78 24.43 9.40
CA LEU A 510 -22.75 23.47 9.05
C LEU A 510 -21.95 23.12 10.29
N VAL A 511 -21.75 21.82 10.53
CA VAL A 511 -20.83 21.32 11.57
C VAL A 511 -19.69 20.56 10.93
N TRP A 512 -18.50 20.66 11.51
CA TRP A 512 -17.34 19.86 11.12
C TRP A 512 -16.57 19.33 12.33
N SER A 513 -15.81 18.27 12.11
CA SER A 513 -14.75 17.84 13.04
C SER A 513 -13.44 18.53 12.68
N GLU A 514 -12.91 19.28 13.63
CA GLU A 514 -11.69 20.06 13.50
C GLU A 514 -10.54 19.38 14.28
N PRO A 515 -9.48 18.90 13.60
CA PRO A 515 -8.26 18.46 14.26
C PRO A 515 -7.67 19.56 15.17
N VAL A 516 -7.33 19.20 16.40
CA VAL A 516 -6.68 20.10 17.39
C VAL A 516 -5.22 19.69 17.63
N THR A 517 -4.85 18.48 17.22
CA THR A 517 -3.48 17.99 17.22
C THR A 517 -3.13 17.41 15.88
N SER A 518 -1.84 17.45 15.56
CA SER A 518 -1.27 16.75 14.42
C SER A 518 -1.74 15.29 14.38
N PHE A 519 -1.96 14.79 13.16
CA PHE A 519 -2.50 13.45 12.88
C PHE A 519 -3.93 13.20 13.40
N GLY A 520 -4.64 14.22 13.91
CA GLY A 520 -6.05 14.10 14.30
C GLY A 520 -6.28 13.19 15.53
N SER A 521 -5.27 13.04 16.39
CA SER A 521 -5.39 12.26 17.64
C SER A 521 -6.40 12.86 18.62
N ARG A 522 -6.63 14.18 18.52
CA ARG A 522 -7.72 14.92 19.17
C ARG A 522 -8.42 15.81 18.14
N SER A 523 -9.71 16.00 18.32
CA SER A 523 -10.54 16.83 17.46
C SER A 523 -11.71 17.42 18.25
N ARG A 524 -12.13 18.62 17.87
CA ARG A 524 -13.34 19.26 18.40
C ARG A 524 -14.40 19.37 17.32
N LEU A 525 -15.66 19.47 17.74
CA LEU A 525 -16.75 19.80 16.83
C LEU A 525 -16.98 21.31 16.88
N ARG A 526 -17.08 21.92 15.69
CA ARG A 526 -17.43 23.35 15.53
C ARG A 526 -18.57 23.50 14.57
N LEU A 527 -19.36 24.54 14.79
CA LEU A 527 -20.57 24.82 14.02
C LEU A 527 -20.58 26.28 13.55
N ALA A 528 -21.07 26.53 12.34
CA ALA A 528 -21.21 27.87 11.79
C ALA A 528 -22.54 28.04 11.06
N LYS A 529 -23.07 29.26 11.06
CA LYS A 529 -24.29 29.62 10.32
C LYS A 529 -23.89 30.15 8.95
N VAL A 530 -24.24 29.43 7.89
CA VAL A 530 -23.66 29.68 6.56
C VAL A 530 -24.15 30.97 5.91
N ALA A 531 -25.38 31.39 6.20
CA ALA A 531 -25.93 32.67 5.73
C ALA A 531 -25.35 33.91 6.45
N ASP A 532 -24.49 33.72 7.46
CA ASP A 532 -23.81 34.78 8.19
C ASP A 532 -22.33 34.41 8.37
N PRO A 533 -21.53 34.42 7.29
CA PRO A 533 -20.14 33.93 7.30
C PRO A 533 -19.21 34.81 8.16
N GLU A 534 -19.61 36.05 8.47
CA GLU A 534 -18.89 36.95 9.38
C GLU A 534 -19.04 36.52 10.86
N ALA A 535 -20.02 35.68 11.18
CA ALA A 535 -20.19 35.12 12.51
C ALA A 535 -19.12 34.05 12.77
N ASN A 536 -18.35 34.25 13.84
CA ASN A 536 -17.33 33.28 14.26
C ASN A 536 -17.94 31.89 14.52
N PRO A 537 -17.30 30.79 14.06
CA PRO A 537 -17.77 29.45 14.37
C PRO A 537 -17.77 29.16 15.87
N VAL A 538 -18.83 28.51 16.35
CA VAL A 538 -19.07 28.16 17.75
C VAL A 538 -18.53 26.77 18.04
N ASP A 539 -17.82 26.62 19.15
CA ASP A 539 -17.34 25.33 19.63
C ASP A 539 -18.49 24.52 20.26
N VAL A 540 -18.77 23.34 19.70
CA VAL A 540 -19.70 22.36 20.30
C VAL A 540 -18.98 21.61 21.43
N THR A 541 -17.73 21.23 21.19
CA THR A 541 -16.88 20.49 22.14
C THR A 541 -15.53 21.19 22.31
N ASP A 542 -14.82 20.85 23.40
CA ASP A 542 -13.61 21.57 23.83
C ASP A 542 -12.29 21.04 23.25
N GLY A 543 -12.33 19.95 22.46
CA GLY A 543 -11.15 19.37 21.81
C GLY A 543 -10.24 18.53 22.73
N ARG A 544 -10.68 18.20 23.96
CA ARG A 544 -9.90 17.33 24.86
C ARG A 544 -9.85 15.87 24.38
N PHE A 545 -10.82 15.46 23.59
CA PHE A 545 -11.01 14.11 23.09
C PHE A 545 -10.96 14.09 21.56
N ARG A 546 -11.14 12.92 20.95
CA ARG A 546 -11.37 12.79 19.51
C ARG A 546 -12.87 12.72 19.28
N ASP A 547 -13.46 13.85 18.89
CA ASP A 547 -14.87 13.96 18.53
C ASP A 547 -15.03 13.96 17.00
N ALA A 548 -15.75 12.98 16.45
CA ALA A 548 -15.81 12.72 15.01
C ALA A 548 -17.20 12.23 14.55
N SER A 549 -17.41 12.13 13.23
CA SER A 549 -18.67 11.72 12.61
C SER A 549 -19.91 12.48 13.13
N PRO A 550 -19.92 13.83 13.05
CA PRO A 550 -21.08 14.61 13.47
C PRO A 550 -22.28 14.36 12.55
N ALA A 551 -23.50 14.35 13.12
CA ALA A 551 -24.75 14.23 12.38
C ALA A 551 -25.91 14.89 13.13
N PHE A 552 -26.62 15.84 12.50
CA PHE A 552 -27.83 16.42 13.08
C PHE A 552 -28.99 15.43 13.06
N THR A 553 -29.78 15.39 14.14
CA THR A 553 -31.01 14.61 14.16
C THR A 553 -32.08 15.25 13.27
N PRO A 554 -32.96 14.47 12.61
CA PRO A 554 -33.96 15.02 11.68
C PRO A 554 -34.94 16.00 12.32
N ASP A 555 -35.18 15.89 13.63
CA ASP A 555 -36.03 16.80 14.41
C ASP A 555 -35.38 18.15 14.72
N GLY A 556 -34.10 18.35 14.37
CA GLY A 556 -33.36 19.59 14.57
C GLY A 556 -32.93 19.86 16.01
N LYS A 557 -33.17 18.94 16.96
CA LYS A 557 -32.96 19.17 18.40
C LYS A 557 -31.57 18.80 18.88
N PHE A 558 -30.93 17.81 18.25
CA PHE A 558 -29.66 17.27 18.69
C PHE A 558 -28.61 17.20 17.59
N LEU A 559 -27.36 17.31 17.99
CA LEU A 559 -26.20 16.92 17.20
C LEU A 559 -25.61 15.63 17.77
N ALA A 560 -25.65 14.55 17.00
CA ALA A 560 -25.03 13.27 17.34
C ALA A 560 -23.57 13.23 16.88
N PHE A 561 -22.72 12.52 17.61
CA PHE A 561 -21.30 12.32 17.26
C PHE A 561 -20.69 11.12 17.98
N LEU A 562 -19.53 10.67 17.51
CA LEU A 562 -18.71 9.65 18.16
C LEU A 562 -17.57 10.30 18.94
N SER A 563 -17.26 9.76 20.12
CA SER A 563 -16.14 10.25 20.93
C SER A 563 -15.42 9.15 21.67
N ASN A 564 -14.09 9.22 21.73
CA ASN A 564 -13.23 8.32 22.51
C ASN A 564 -13.13 8.68 24.01
N ARG A 565 -14.15 9.35 24.56
CA ARG A 565 -14.15 9.90 25.92
C ARG A 565 -14.52 8.89 27.03
N SER A 566 -14.55 7.58 26.72
CA SER A 566 -14.74 6.53 27.72
C SER A 566 -13.40 5.96 28.17
N PHE A 567 -13.07 6.16 29.46
CA PHE A 567 -11.83 5.72 30.10
C PHE A 567 -12.09 4.49 30.97
N ASP A 568 -12.24 3.34 30.32
CA ASP A 568 -12.40 2.04 30.98
C ASP A 568 -11.33 1.08 30.47
N PRO A 569 -10.20 0.92 31.19
CA PRO A 569 -9.05 0.17 30.71
C PRO A 569 -9.24 -1.34 30.87
N VAL A 570 -8.52 -2.10 30.03
CA VAL A 570 -8.39 -3.56 30.17
C VAL A 570 -6.94 -3.93 30.42
N TYR A 571 -6.72 -5.03 31.16
CA TYR A 571 -5.39 -5.60 31.35
C TYR A 571 -4.90 -6.26 30.08
N ASP A 572 -3.64 -5.98 29.71
CA ASP A 572 -2.96 -6.70 28.64
C ASP A 572 -2.78 -8.19 29.02
N GLY A 573 -2.94 -9.07 28.02
CA GLY A 573 -2.88 -10.51 28.22
C GLY A 573 -1.46 -11.08 28.32
N HIS A 574 -0.44 -10.33 27.88
CA HIS A 574 0.95 -10.79 27.79
C HIS A 574 1.87 -10.11 28.80
N SER A 575 1.59 -8.86 29.16
CA SER A 575 2.45 -8.02 29.97
C SER A 575 1.66 -7.29 31.05
N PHE A 576 2.34 -6.83 32.10
CA PHE A 576 1.71 -5.96 33.09
C PHE A 576 1.55 -4.55 32.51
N ASP A 577 0.45 -4.36 31.78
CA ASP A 577 0.08 -3.08 31.16
C ASP A 577 -1.45 -2.90 31.14
N LEU A 578 -1.91 -1.67 30.92
CA LEU A 578 -3.31 -1.29 30.77
C LEU A 578 -3.52 -0.55 29.45
N SER A 579 -4.57 -0.90 28.72
CA SER A 579 -4.91 -0.25 27.44
C SER A 579 -6.39 0.10 27.34
N PHE A 580 -6.74 0.97 26.39
CA PHE A 580 -8.12 1.38 26.08
C PHE A 580 -8.50 0.94 24.65
N PRO A 581 -8.77 -0.35 24.39
CA PRO A 581 -8.91 -0.89 23.03
C PRO A 581 -10.27 -0.60 22.36
N SER A 582 -11.27 -0.16 23.13
CA SER A 582 -12.61 0.16 22.62
C SER A 582 -13.21 1.40 23.32
N PRO A 583 -12.57 2.59 23.22
CA PRO A 583 -12.93 3.76 24.04
C PRO A 583 -14.11 4.57 23.48
N ILE A 584 -14.72 4.16 22.36
CA ILE A 584 -15.65 4.99 21.59
C ILE A 584 -17.09 4.73 22.01
N LYS A 585 -17.87 5.82 22.16
CA LYS A 585 -19.32 5.79 22.33
C LYS A 585 -20.01 6.86 21.46
N PRO A 586 -21.29 6.65 21.10
CA PRO A 586 -22.12 7.72 20.57
C PRO A 586 -22.60 8.67 21.68
N TYR A 587 -22.64 9.95 21.34
CA TYR A 587 -23.10 11.04 22.19
C TYR A 587 -24.05 11.93 21.40
N LEU A 588 -24.91 12.66 22.13
CA LEU A 588 -25.78 13.71 21.63
C LEU A 588 -25.40 15.04 22.29
N VAL A 589 -25.60 16.16 21.62
CA VAL A 589 -25.59 17.50 22.23
C VAL A 589 -26.94 18.13 21.97
N ALA A 590 -27.63 18.57 23.03
CA ALA A 590 -28.86 19.34 22.90
C ALA A 590 -28.54 20.76 22.41
N LEU A 591 -29.07 21.15 21.25
CA LEU A 591 -28.70 22.39 20.56
C LEU A 591 -29.32 23.64 21.20
N ALA A 592 -30.58 23.55 21.64
CA ALA A 592 -31.23 24.56 22.48
C ALA A 592 -31.12 24.21 23.97
N ALA A 593 -31.10 25.22 24.84
CA ALA A 593 -30.90 25.08 26.28
C ALA A 593 -32.10 24.42 26.99
N ASP A 594 -33.29 24.55 26.43
CA ASP A 594 -34.55 23.99 26.95
C ASP A 594 -34.88 22.59 26.39
N THR A 595 -34.06 22.07 25.47
CA THR A 595 -34.26 20.74 24.88
C THR A 595 -34.00 19.64 25.93
N PRO A 596 -35.00 18.84 26.30
CA PRO A 596 -34.83 17.79 27.31
C PRO A 596 -33.96 16.65 26.77
N SER A 597 -33.25 15.96 27.66
CA SER A 597 -32.54 14.73 27.29
C SER A 597 -33.52 13.63 26.87
N PRO A 598 -33.28 12.91 25.74
CA PRO A 598 -34.15 11.80 25.32
C PRO A 598 -34.07 10.60 26.28
N PHE A 599 -33.07 10.59 27.18
CA PHE A 599 -32.88 9.54 28.18
C PHE A 599 -33.18 10.00 29.61
N GLY A 600 -33.57 11.26 29.79
CA GLY A 600 -33.89 11.86 31.09
C GLY A 600 -35.22 11.36 31.68
N PRO A 601 -35.45 11.62 32.98
CA PRO A 601 -36.75 11.36 33.61
C PRO A 601 -37.83 12.31 33.08
N SER A 602 -39.02 11.79 32.76
CA SER A 602 -40.21 12.59 32.40
C SER A 602 -41.06 12.88 33.64
N VAL A 603 -41.59 14.10 33.75
CA VAL A 603 -42.55 14.52 34.78
C VAL A 603 -44.01 14.31 34.38
N ASP A 604 -44.28 14.02 33.10
CA ASP A 604 -45.62 13.63 32.63
C ASP A 604 -45.77 12.10 32.68
N PRO A 605 -46.69 11.56 33.51
CA PRO A 605 -46.88 10.12 33.67
C PRO A 605 -47.44 9.43 32.41
N ASP A 606 -48.10 10.16 31.51
CA ASP A 606 -48.65 9.64 30.24
C ASP A 606 -47.66 9.73 29.06
N ALA A 607 -46.54 10.45 29.21
CA ALA A 607 -45.55 10.61 28.13
C ALA A 607 -44.71 9.34 27.90
N GLY A 608 -44.69 8.41 28.87
CA GLY A 608 -43.99 7.13 28.76
C GLY A 608 -44.73 6.05 27.98
N GLU A 609 -46.06 6.11 27.90
CA GLU A 609 -46.90 5.13 27.18
C GLU A 609 -47.43 5.66 25.84
N ALA A 610 -47.54 6.98 25.64
CA ALA A 610 -47.97 7.57 24.37
C ALA A 610 -46.92 7.50 23.24
N ALA A 611 -45.64 7.20 23.54
CA ALA A 611 -44.57 7.06 22.55
C ALA A 611 -44.54 5.68 21.85
N GLY A 612 -45.47 4.77 22.20
CA GLY A 612 -45.56 3.41 21.68
C GLY A 612 -46.74 3.13 20.72
N ALA A 613 -47.55 4.13 20.40
CA ALA A 613 -48.63 3.96 19.43
C ALA A 613 -48.10 4.15 18.00
N ASP A 614 -48.28 3.11 17.17
CA ASP A 614 -48.12 3.15 15.71
C ASP A 614 -48.93 4.34 15.14
N THR A 615 -48.28 5.49 15.05
CA THR A 615 -48.77 6.62 14.27
C THR A 615 -48.15 6.43 12.89
N GLU A 616 -48.97 5.97 11.94
CA GLU A 616 -48.60 5.98 10.53
C GLU A 616 -48.01 7.35 10.18
N PRO A 617 -46.87 7.42 9.45
CA PRO A 617 -46.31 8.68 9.04
C PRO A 617 -47.29 9.35 8.08
N LYS A 618 -48.01 10.36 8.57
CA LYS A 618 -48.69 11.30 7.70
C LYS A 618 -47.63 12.09 6.97
N GLN A 619 -47.49 11.77 5.69
CA GLN A 619 -46.75 12.52 4.69
C GLN A 619 -47.52 13.82 4.41
N ASP A 620 -47.38 14.81 5.29
CA ASP A 620 -47.72 16.20 4.99
C ASP A 620 -46.42 16.94 4.64
N ASP A 621 -46.47 17.74 3.56
CA ASP A 621 -45.42 18.67 3.09
C ASP A 621 -45.13 19.78 4.13
N ALA A 622 -44.67 19.42 5.33
CA ALA A 622 -44.24 20.35 6.35
C ALA A 622 -42.77 20.73 6.15
N ALA A 623 -42.47 22.03 6.18
CA ALA A 623 -41.10 22.55 6.14
C ALA A 623 -40.22 21.90 7.22
N ALA A 624 -38.93 21.70 6.92
CA ALA A 624 -37.97 21.15 7.87
C ALA A 624 -37.98 21.96 9.19
N PRO A 625 -37.90 21.29 10.35
CA PRO A 625 -37.94 21.98 11.64
C PRO A 625 -36.74 22.94 11.76
N GLU A 626 -37.00 24.16 12.23
CA GLU A 626 -35.94 25.16 12.45
C GLU A 626 -34.96 24.65 13.53
N VAL A 627 -33.66 24.73 13.23
CA VAL A 627 -32.59 24.34 14.16
C VAL A 627 -32.17 25.55 14.99
N ILE A 628 -32.53 25.51 16.27
CA ILE A 628 -32.18 26.51 17.27
C ILE A 628 -30.89 26.08 17.98
N VAL A 629 -29.87 26.95 17.95
CA VAL A 629 -28.59 26.73 18.62
C VAL A 629 -28.36 27.85 19.63
N ASP A 630 -28.40 27.51 20.92
CA ASP A 630 -27.90 28.37 21.98
C ASP A 630 -26.39 28.11 22.09
N ALA A 631 -25.53 29.10 21.90
CA ALA A 631 -24.07 28.87 21.93
C ALA A 631 -23.55 28.63 23.36
N GLU A 632 -24.18 29.25 24.36
CA GLU A 632 -23.72 29.19 25.75
C GLU A 632 -23.89 27.77 26.33
N GLY A 633 -22.80 27.20 26.84
CA GLY A 633 -22.83 25.90 27.54
C GLY A 633 -23.11 24.67 26.66
N LEU A 634 -22.90 24.71 25.34
CA LEU A 634 -23.05 23.53 24.46
C LEU A 634 -22.24 22.32 24.96
N ALA A 635 -20.98 22.53 25.32
CA ALA A 635 -20.11 21.47 25.83
C ALA A 635 -20.62 20.83 27.14
N HIS A 636 -21.46 21.54 27.91
CA HIS A 636 -22.10 21.01 29.13
C HIS A 636 -23.40 20.24 28.86
N ARG A 637 -23.93 20.33 27.64
CA ARG A 637 -25.17 19.65 27.19
C ARG A 637 -24.93 18.33 26.46
N VAL A 638 -23.72 17.77 26.60
CA VAL A 638 -23.38 16.45 26.05
C VAL A 638 -24.08 15.34 26.83
N ILE A 639 -24.79 14.48 26.11
CA ILE A 639 -25.59 13.37 26.64
C ILE A 639 -25.01 12.06 26.07
N GLY A 640 -24.66 11.12 26.95
CA GLY A 640 -24.20 9.79 26.52
C GLY A 640 -25.36 8.91 26.05
N VAL A 641 -25.23 8.29 24.88
CA VAL A 641 -26.18 7.27 24.42
C VAL A 641 -26.00 5.99 25.26
N PRO A 642 -27.08 5.36 25.75
CA PRO A 642 -26.99 4.22 26.67
C PRO A 642 -26.69 2.90 25.94
N VAL A 643 -25.52 2.84 25.30
CA VAL A 643 -24.95 1.64 24.68
C VAL A 643 -23.59 1.31 25.31
N PRO A 644 -23.10 0.06 25.17
CA PRO A 644 -21.71 -0.27 25.50
C PRO A 644 -20.69 0.60 24.76
N GLN A 645 -19.46 0.65 25.24
CA GLN A 645 -18.33 1.19 24.47
C GLN A 645 -17.85 0.18 23.43
N GLY A 646 -17.33 0.67 22.31
CA GLY A 646 -16.90 -0.15 21.19
C GLY A 646 -15.88 0.56 20.31
N ASN A 647 -15.75 0.06 19.08
CA ASN A 647 -14.96 0.68 18.03
C ASN A 647 -15.91 1.14 16.92
N TYR A 648 -16.53 2.29 17.14
CA TYR A 648 -17.56 2.82 16.25
C TYR A 648 -16.99 3.82 15.24
N THR A 649 -17.53 3.80 14.02
CA THR A 649 -17.17 4.75 12.95
C THR A 649 -18.40 5.12 12.12
N SER A 650 -18.29 6.17 11.31
CA SER A 650 -19.29 6.52 10.29
C SER A 650 -20.72 6.72 10.84
N LEU A 651 -20.86 7.44 11.96
CA LEU A 651 -22.17 7.70 12.54
C LEU A 651 -23.05 8.58 11.62
N LYS A 652 -24.33 8.22 11.50
CA LYS A 652 -25.38 8.97 10.82
C LYS A 652 -26.67 8.95 11.63
N ALA A 653 -27.48 10.00 11.52
CA ALA A 653 -28.81 10.06 12.13
C ALA A 653 -29.89 9.72 11.11
N ALA A 654 -30.84 8.88 11.50
CA ALA A 654 -32.06 8.54 10.78
C ALA A 654 -33.29 8.92 11.62
N ASP A 655 -34.49 8.73 11.08
CA ASP A 655 -35.72 9.09 11.80
C ASP A 655 -35.87 8.26 13.08
N GLY A 656 -35.84 8.95 14.22
CA GLY A 656 -35.91 8.34 15.56
C GLY A 656 -34.74 7.42 15.93
N ALA A 657 -33.65 7.41 15.16
CA ALA A 657 -32.56 6.45 15.34
C ALA A 657 -31.17 6.98 14.97
N LEU A 658 -30.15 6.31 15.49
CA LEU A 658 -28.74 6.51 15.11
C LEU A 658 -28.21 5.24 14.45
N LEU A 659 -27.41 5.40 13.39
CA LEU A 659 -26.73 4.30 12.70
C LEU A 659 -25.22 4.51 12.73
N TRP A 660 -24.45 3.44 12.87
CA TRP A 660 -22.99 3.47 12.80
C TRP A 660 -22.40 2.12 12.42
N LEU A 661 -21.15 2.12 11.98
CA LEU A 661 -20.35 0.92 11.79
C LEU A 661 -19.72 0.50 13.12
N ASP A 662 -19.94 -0.74 13.52
CA ASP A 662 -19.38 -1.37 14.72
C ASP A 662 -18.30 -2.38 14.34
N TRP A 663 -17.05 -2.08 14.70
CA TRP A 663 -15.90 -2.93 14.48
C TRP A 663 -15.66 -3.85 15.66
N ALA A 664 -15.61 -5.16 15.39
CA ALA A 664 -15.13 -6.12 16.37
C ALA A 664 -13.67 -5.82 16.74
N LEU A 665 -13.34 -5.93 18.03
CA LEU A 665 -11.94 -5.88 18.47
C LEU A 665 -11.22 -7.13 17.92
N ALA A 666 -10.21 -6.91 17.09
CA ALA A 666 -9.43 -7.97 16.46
C ALA A 666 -7.94 -7.63 16.45
N GLY A 667 -7.09 -8.65 16.46
CA GLY A 667 -5.65 -8.49 16.31
C GLY A 667 -5.28 -8.10 14.87
N VAL A 668 -4.30 -7.20 14.72
CA VAL A 668 -3.91 -6.64 13.42
C VAL A 668 -2.95 -7.52 12.62
N THR A 669 -2.35 -8.54 13.23
CA THR A 669 -1.46 -9.49 12.52
C THR A 669 -2.23 -10.58 11.78
N GLY A 670 -3.48 -10.84 12.16
CA GLY A 670 -4.29 -11.95 11.64
C GLY A 670 -3.97 -13.32 12.26
N ASP A 671 -2.95 -13.43 13.12
CA ASP A 671 -2.51 -14.72 13.68
C ASP A 671 -3.53 -15.36 14.64
N GLY A 672 -4.42 -14.55 15.22
CA GLY A 672 -5.46 -15.01 16.15
C GLY A 672 -6.71 -15.60 15.47
N LYS A 673 -6.76 -15.67 14.14
CA LYS A 673 -7.91 -16.23 13.40
C LYS A 673 -8.05 -17.74 13.62
N ALA A 674 -9.28 -18.25 13.52
CA ALA A 674 -9.55 -19.68 13.64
C ALA A 674 -8.94 -20.47 12.46
N SER A 675 -9.03 -19.92 11.25
CA SER A 675 -8.33 -20.39 10.06
C SER A 675 -7.56 -19.25 9.39
N GLN A 676 -6.42 -19.57 8.78
CA GLN A 676 -5.63 -18.61 7.99
C GLN A 676 -6.32 -18.20 6.67
N GLU A 677 -7.33 -18.95 6.25
CA GLU A 677 -8.16 -18.61 5.09
C GLU A 677 -9.33 -17.67 5.43
N ASP A 678 -9.58 -17.42 6.73
CA ASP A 678 -10.66 -16.55 7.16
C ASP A 678 -10.38 -15.10 6.75
N LYS A 679 -11.38 -14.46 6.16
CA LYS A 679 -11.34 -13.03 5.82
C LYS A 679 -11.22 -12.19 7.10
N ASP A 680 -10.64 -11.00 6.96
CA ASP A 680 -10.64 -10.04 8.05
C ASP A 680 -12.07 -9.66 8.45
N ALA A 681 -12.27 -9.42 9.74
CA ALA A 681 -13.54 -8.99 10.27
C ALA A 681 -13.92 -7.63 9.64
N ARG A 682 -15.08 -7.59 9.02
CA ARG A 682 -15.71 -6.34 8.55
C ARG A 682 -16.64 -5.80 9.62
N PRO A 683 -16.90 -4.49 9.66
CA PRO A 683 -17.84 -3.92 10.62
C PRO A 683 -19.25 -4.42 10.34
N SER A 684 -20.11 -4.33 11.34
CA SER A 684 -21.56 -4.48 11.20
C SER A 684 -22.23 -3.11 11.21
N LEU A 685 -23.39 -2.98 10.56
CA LEU A 685 -24.21 -1.77 10.62
C LEU A 685 -25.17 -1.87 11.80
N SER A 686 -24.91 -1.12 12.86
CA SER A 686 -25.77 -1.01 14.04
C SER A 686 -26.80 0.11 13.87
N ARG A 687 -28.02 -0.12 14.37
CA ARG A 687 -29.09 0.88 14.53
C ARG A 687 -29.48 0.95 16.01
N PHE A 688 -29.56 2.15 16.56
CA PHE A 688 -30.09 2.41 17.90
C PHE A 688 -31.36 3.24 17.83
N ASP A 689 -32.45 2.68 18.33
CA ASP A 689 -33.74 3.34 18.45
C ASP A 689 -33.75 4.25 19.69
N LEU A 690 -33.91 5.57 19.50
CA LEU A 690 -33.81 6.55 20.59
C LEU A 690 -34.95 6.41 21.60
N VAL A 691 -36.16 6.05 21.13
CA VAL A 691 -37.36 5.92 21.96
C VAL A 691 -37.35 4.59 22.70
N ARG A 692 -37.17 3.48 21.98
CA ARG A 692 -37.15 2.13 22.56
C ARG A 692 -35.85 1.83 23.31
N ARG A 693 -34.82 2.66 23.15
CA ARG A 693 -33.48 2.50 23.74
C ARG A 693 -32.87 1.14 23.43
N LYS A 694 -33.07 0.68 22.19
CA LYS A 694 -32.68 -0.66 21.74
C LYS A 694 -31.72 -0.58 20.57
N GLN A 695 -30.58 -1.25 20.71
CA GLN A 695 -29.64 -1.49 19.61
C GLN A 695 -30.01 -2.77 18.86
N THR A 696 -29.93 -2.73 17.53
CA THR A 696 -30.14 -3.87 16.61
C THR A 696 -29.13 -3.81 15.48
N THR A 697 -28.60 -4.96 15.05
CA THR A 697 -27.76 -5.07 13.85
C THR A 697 -28.63 -5.16 12.59
N LEU A 698 -28.46 -4.22 11.66
CA LEU A 698 -29.16 -4.22 10.37
C LEU A 698 -28.44 -5.07 9.33
N VAL A 699 -27.10 -4.98 9.29
CA VAL A 699 -26.25 -5.70 8.33
C VAL A 699 -25.06 -6.27 9.08
N GLU A 700 -24.82 -7.58 8.94
CA GLU A 700 -23.77 -8.27 9.71
C GLU A 700 -22.36 -7.91 9.22
N SER A 701 -22.18 -7.65 7.93
CA SER A 701 -20.88 -7.28 7.36
C SER A 701 -21.00 -6.40 6.12
N LEU A 702 -20.24 -5.30 6.08
CA LEU A 702 -20.16 -4.37 4.96
C LEU A 702 -18.83 -3.60 4.96
N ASP A 703 -18.48 -2.97 3.84
CA ASP A 703 -17.30 -2.10 3.74
C ASP A 703 -17.66 -0.65 4.12
N SER A 704 -18.79 -0.14 3.64
CA SER A 704 -19.26 1.22 3.90
C SER A 704 -20.76 1.39 3.65
N PHE A 705 -21.36 2.47 4.16
CA PHE A 705 -22.76 2.82 3.88
C PHE A 705 -22.99 4.33 3.67
N ARG A 706 -24.08 4.66 2.99
CA ARG A 706 -24.64 6.02 2.87
C ARG A 706 -26.16 5.97 3.09
N LEU A 707 -26.73 7.01 3.70
CA LEU A 707 -28.19 7.19 3.79
C LEU A 707 -28.69 7.98 2.58
N SER A 708 -29.91 7.68 2.12
CA SER A 708 -30.65 8.55 1.20
C SER A 708 -30.95 9.91 1.85
N GLY A 709 -31.20 10.94 1.04
CA GLY A 709 -31.49 12.29 1.57
C GLY A 709 -32.74 12.34 2.47
N ASP A 710 -33.74 11.53 2.16
CA ASP A 710 -34.95 11.31 2.97
C ASP A 710 -34.75 10.35 4.15
N ARG A 711 -33.54 9.77 4.29
CA ARG A 711 -33.13 8.83 5.35
C ARG A 711 -33.92 7.53 5.42
N SER A 712 -34.75 7.23 4.42
CA SER A 712 -35.58 6.01 4.38
C SER A 712 -34.79 4.76 3.97
N LYS A 713 -33.67 4.93 3.26
CA LYS A 713 -32.86 3.83 2.72
C LYS A 713 -31.38 3.97 3.02
N VAL A 714 -30.71 2.83 3.01
CA VAL A 714 -29.27 2.67 3.14
C VAL A 714 -28.72 2.09 1.85
N VAL A 715 -27.76 2.78 1.23
CA VAL A 715 -26.91 2.23 0.16
C VAL A 715 -25.65 1.65 0.80
N LEU A 716 -25.41 0.38 0.52
CA LEU A 716 -24.33 -0.42 1.11
C LEU A 716 -23.31 -0.76 0.03
N ILE A 717 -22.03 -0.71 0.38
CA ILE A 717 -20.95 -1.30 -0.41
C ILE A 717 -20.39 -2.48 0.38
N SER A 718 -20.33 -3.65 -0.25
CA SER A 718 -19.70 -4.85 0.30
C SER A 718 -19.06 -5.65 -0.83
N GLU A 719 -17.75 -5.88 -0.76
CA GLU A 719 -16.97 -6.56 -1.80
C GLU A 719 -17.13 -5.94 -3.19
N LYS A 720 -17.10 -4.61 -3.25
CA LYS A 720 -17.32 -3.82 -4.48
C LYS A 720 -18.68 -4.03 -5.15
N LYS A 721 -19.65 -4.63 -4.44
CA LYS A 721 -21.05 -4.72 -4.85
C LYS A 721 -21.85 -3.64 -4.14
N VAL A 722 -22.83 -3.08 -4.84
CA VAL A 722 -23.74 -2.06 -4.30
C VAL A 722 -25.12 -2.70 -4.07
N THR A 723 -25.62 -2.59 -2.84
CA THR A 723 -26.97 -3.01 -2.48
C THR A 723 -27.72 -1.90 -1.77
N VAL A 724 -29.04 -1.93 -1.81
CA VAL A 724 -29.90 -0.92 -1.16
C VAL A 724 -30.94 -1.63 -0.32
N VAL A 725 -31.11 -1.18 0.93
CA VAL A 725 -32.06 -1.71 1.91
C VAL A 725 -32.78 -0.58 2.65
N PRO A 726 -33.95 -0.81 3.26
CA PRO A 726 -34.58 0.13 4.21
C PRO A 726 -33.69 0.43 5.42
N ALA A 727 -33.80 1.64 5.98
CA ALA A 727 -33.01 2.08 7.12
C ALA A 727 -33.61 1.70 8.50
N ASP A 728 -34.86 1.26 8.54
CA ASP A 728 -35.64 1.05 9.76
C ASP A 728 -35.72 -0.42 10.21
N LYS A 729 -35.48 -1.37 9.29
CA LYS A 729 -35.60 -2.80 9.55
C LYS A 729 -34.48 -3.62 8.90
N LYS A 730 -34.15 -4.75 9.52
CA LYS A 730 -33.29 -5.78 8.94
C LYS A 730 -34.02 -6.45 7.77
N VAL A 731 -33.29 -6.74 6.70
CA VAL A 731 -33.84 -7.35 5.49
C VAL A 731 -33.03 -8.59 5.11
N ASP A 732 -33.73 -9.69 4.82
CA ASP A 732 -33.13 -10.94 4.35
C ASP A 732 -32.70 -10.85 2.88
N GLU A 733 -31.71 -11.65 2.48
CA GLU A 733 -31.12 -11.59 1.13
C GLU A 733 -32.11 -11.84 -0.03
N ASP A 734 -33.16 -12.62 0.23
CA ASP A 734 -34.20 -12.98 -0.74
C ASP A 734 -35.41 -12.04 -0.71
N SER A 735 -35.41 -11.03 0.16
CA SER A 735 -36.50 -10.07 0.27
C SER A 735 -36.55 -9.13 -0.93
N GLY A 736 -37.76 -8.81 -1.41
CA GLY A 736 -37.98 -7.80 -2.45
C GLY A 736 -37.64 -6.36 -2.03
N ASP A 737 -37.43 -6.13 -0.73
CA ASP A 737 -36.97 -4.85 -0.19
C ASP A 737 -35.46 -4.63 -0.36
N LEU A 738 -34.70 -5.68 -0.71
CA LEU A 738 -33.29 -5.59 -1.04
C LEU A 738 -33.10 -5.42 -2.54
N VAL A 739 -32.41 -4.35 -2.95
CA VAL A 739 -32.08 -4.09 -4.36
C VAL A 739 -30.59 -4.32 -4.60
N LYS A 740 -30.25 -5.22 -5.52
CA LYS A 740 -28.88 -5.41 -6.02
C LYS A 740 -28.67 -4.51 -7.23
N VAL A 741 -27.74 -3.56 -7.14
CA VAL A 741 -27.51 -2.58 -8.20
C VAL A 741 -26.55 -3.14 -9.24
N ASP A 742 -27.02 -3.30 -10.48
CA ASP A 742 -26.17 -3.75 -11.59
C ASP A 742 -25.28 -2.62 -12.13
N LEU A 743 -24.00 -2.66 -11.74
CA LEU A 743 -22.95 -1.73 -12.18
C LEU A 743 -22.50 -1.96 -13.63
N GLY A 744 -22.79 -3.12 -14.24
CA GLY A 744 -22.47 -3.43 -15.64
C GLY A 744 -23.24 -2.56 -16.64
N ARG A 745 -24.27 -1.84 -16.18
CA ARG A 745 -24.99 -0.85 -16.98
C ARG A 745 -24.20 0.43 -17.23
N ILE A 746 -23.15 0.71 -16.45
CA ILE A 746 -22.26 1.86 -16.69
C ILE A 746 -21.33 1.53 -17.86
N ARG A 747 -21.38 2.36 -18.90
CA ARG A 747 -20.64 2.15 -20.16
C ARG A 747 -19.80 3.37 -20.49
N VAL A 748 -18.60 3.42 -19.94
CA VAL A 748 -17.60 4.45 -20.22
C VAL A 748 -16.46 3.82 -21.02
N MET A 749 -16.06 4.47 -22.11
CA MET A 749 -14.86 4.09 -22.87
C MET A 749 -13.65 4.81 -22.27
N MET A 750 -12.65 4.05 -21.84
CA MET A 750 -11.40 4.58 -21.31
C MET A 750 -10.36 4.64 -22.43
N GLU A 751 -9.65 5.77 -22.51
CA GLU A 751 -8.50 5.95 -23.39
C GLU A 751 -7.21 5.82 -22.57
N PRO A 752 -6.40 4.76 -22.77
CA PRO A 752 -5.26 4.46 -21.89
C PRO A 752 -4.24 5.60 -21.74
N LEU A 753 -3.83 6.25 -22.83
CA LEU A 753 -2.86 7.36 -22.78
C LEU A 753 -3.41 8.55 -21.97
N SER A 754 -4.70 8.87 -22.12
CA SER A 754 -5.36 9.94 -21.37
C SER A 754 -5.44 9.58 -19.89
N VAL A 755 -5.76 8.31 -19.56
CA VAL A 755 -5.73 7.79 -18.19
C VAL A 755 -4.34 7.89 -17.57
N TRP A 756 -3.30 7.45 -18.29
CA TRP A 756 -1.94 7.49 -17.79
C TRP A 756 -1.41 8.92 -17.64
N GLY A 757 -1.80 9.83 -18.54
CA GLY A 757 -1.50 11.25 -18.42
C GLY A 757 -2.08 11.87 -17.16
N GLN A 758 -3.37 11.62 -16.88
CA GLN A 758 -4.00 12.09 -15.65
C GLN A 758 -3.32 11.51 -14.40
N ALA A 759 -3.02 10.21 -14.41
CA ALA A 759 -2.36 9.54 -13.30
C ALA A 759 -0.96 10.12 -13.03
N PHE A 760 -0.19 10.41 -14.08
CA PHE A 760 1.10 11.09 -14.00
C PHE A 760 0.97 12.50 -13.42
N ASP A 761 0.05 13.30 -13.97
CA ASP A 761 -0.16 14.70 -13.55
C ASP A 761 -0.67 14.78 -12.10
N GLU A 762 -1.47 13.82 -11.65
CA GLU A 762 -1.89 13.72 -10.26
C GLU A 762 -0.75 13.27 -9.33
N ALA A 763 0.04 12.26 -9.70
CA ALA A 763 1.18 11.83 -8.89
C ALA A 763 2.19 12.98 -8.70
N TRP A 764 2.49 13.72 -9.77
CA TRP A 764 3.34 14.91 -9.72
C TRP A 764 2.80 15.99 -8.76
N ARG A 765 1.48 16.31 -8.85
CA ARG A 765 0.83 17.28 -7.95
C ARG A 765 0.83 16.82 -6.50
N LEU A 766 0.58 15.54 -6.24
CA LEU A 766 0.58 15.01 -4.89
C LEU A 766 1.96 15.18 -4.23
N GLN A 767 3.05 14.96 -4.97
CA GLN A 767 4.40 15.28 -4.45
C GLN A 767 4.56 16.77 -4.16
N ARG A 768 4.22 17.64 -5.11
CA ARG A 768 4.27 19.10 -4.92
C ARG A 768 3.51 19.56 -3.66
N ASP A 769 2.34 18.98 -3.45
CA ASP A 769 1.37 19.44 -2.45
C ASP A 769 1.64 18.91 -1.04
N PHE A 770 2.33 17.76 -0.90
CA PHE A 770 2.49 17.08 0.39
C PHE A 770 3.92 16.65 0.73
N PHE A 771 4.90 16.99 -0.11
CA PHE A 771 6.30 16.79 0.24
C PHE A 771 6.69 17.66 1.44
N TRP A 772 7.58 17.15 2.29
CA TRP A 772 7.89 17.74 3.60
C TRP A 772 8.52 19.14 3.53
N ALA A 773 9.25 19.44 2.45
CA ALA A 773 9.89 20.73 2.21
C ALA A 773 9.18 21.48 1.07
N GLU A 774 8.66 22.67 1.34
CA GLU A 774 7.89 23.46 0.36
C GLU A 774 8.71 23.81 -0.90
N ASP A 775 10.03 23.94 -0.78
CA ASP A 775 10.96 24.20 -1.89
C ASP A 775 11.41 22.92 -2.62
N MET A 776 10.76 21.79 -2.35
CA MET A 776 11.05 20.48 -2.94
C MET A 776 12.50 20.03 -2.71
N ALA A 777 13.11 20.42 -1.59
CA ALA A 777 14.52 20.20 -1.27
C ALA A 777 15.46 20.76 -2.37
N GLY A 778 15.09 21.89 -2.97
CA GLY A 778 15.85 22.59 -4.00
C GLY A 778 15.64 22.09 -5.42
N GLN A 779 14.72 21.14 -5.66
CA GLN A 779 14.40 20.66 -7.01
C GLN A 779 13.46 21.63 -7.76
N ASP A 780 13.75 21.91 -9.03
CA ASP A 780 12.79 22.60 -9.93
C ASP A 780 11.73 21.60 -10.41
N TRP A 781 10.68 21.46 -9.61
CA TRP A 781 9.63 20.47 -9.82
C TRP A 781 8.80 20.72 -11.09
N GLU A 782 8.67 21.98 -11.52
CA GLU A 782 7.99 22.36 -12.76
C GLU A 782 8.83 21.97 -13.99
N SER A 783 10.14 22.17 -13.93
CA SER A 783 11.06 21.71 -14.99
C SER A 783 11.06 20.19 -15.10
N ILE A 784 11.05 19.48 -13.95
CA ILE A 784 10.93 18.02 -13.91
C ILE A 784 9.63 17.54 -14.58
N HIS A 785 8.49 18.21 -14.31
CA HIS A 785 7.22 17.89 -14.98
C HIS A 785 7.34 17.99 -16.50
N LYS A 786 7.84 19.14 -16.99
CA LYS A 786 8.00 19.40 -18.44
C LYS A 786 8.92 18.40 -19.12
N ARG A 787 9.95 17.92 -18.41
CA ARG A 787 10.88 16.91 -18.89
C ARG A 787 10.24 15.53 -18.99
N TYR A 788 9.52 15.10 -17.95
CA TYR A 788 8.98 13.73 -17.86
C TYR A 788 7.61 13.55 -18.55
N ARG A 789 6.76 14.58 -18.55
CA ARG A 789 5.37 14.50 -19.04
C ARG A 789 5.23 14.02 -20.50
N PRO A 790 6.09 14.40 -21.47
CA PRO A 790 6.03 13.91 -22.84
C PRO A 790 6.28 12.39 -22.98
N LEU A 791 6.92 11.76 -21.99
CA LEU A 791 7.17 10.31 -22.03
C LEU A 791 5.89 9.49 -21.92
N VAL A 792 4.81 10.06 -21.38
CA VAL A 792 3.48 9.42 -21.30
C VAL A 792 2.98 8.98 -22.67
N ASP A 793 3.23 9.78 -23.72
CA ASP A 793 2.77 9.49 -25.09
C ASP A 793 3.49 8.28 -25.71
N ARG A 794 4.60 7.85 -25.09
CA ARG A 794 5.45 6.73 -25.53
C ARG A 794 5.16 5.41 -24.81
N LEU A 795 4.40 5.43 -23.70
CA LEU A 795 4.12 4.26 -22.86
C LEU A 795 3.29 3.19 -23.58
N GLY A 796 3.67 1.92 -23.46
CA GLY A 796 2.96 0.79 -24.06
C GLY A 796 1.98 0.10 -23.11
N SER A 797 2.20 0.17 -21.80
CA SER A 797 1.40 -0.51 -20.79
C SER A 797 1.26 0.28 -19.48
N HIS A 798 0.43 -0.21 -18.56
CA HIS A 798 0.34 0.31 -17.19
C HIS A 798 1.66 0.14 -16.43
N ASP A 799 2.40 -0.93 -16.69
CA ASP A 799 3.69 -1.18 -16.06
C ASP A 799 4.77 -0.16 -16.51
N ASP A 800 4.68 0.34 -17.75
CA ASP A 800 5.52 1.46 -18.20
C ASP A 800 5.17 2.76 -17.43
N LEU A 801 3.89 3.01 -17.15
CA LEU A 801 3.49 4.14 -16.28
C LEU A 801 4.07 3.98 -14.88
N VAL A 802 4.03 2.77 -14.30
CA VAL A 802 4.61 2.51 -12.97
C VAL A 802 6.11 2.80 -12.94
N ASP A 803 6.85 2.37 -13.96
CA ASP A 803 8.28 2.69 -14.09
C ASP A 803 8.53 4.20 -14.20
N LEU A 804 7.75 4.91 -15.02
CA LEU A 804 7.84 6.35 -15.18
C LEU A 804 7.55 7.11 -13.88
N LEU A 805 6.52 6.69 -13.12
CA LEU A 805 6.17 7.28 -11.82
C LEU A 805 7.27 7.08 -10.79
N TRP A 806 7.92 5.91 -10.78
CA TRP A 806 9.06 5.65 -9.91
C TRP A 806 10.25 6.56 -10.23
N GLU A 807 10.57 6.77 -11.50
CA GLU A 807 11.61 7.73 -11.88
C GLU A 807 11.28 9.16 -11.48
N LEU A 808 10.03 9.59 -11.70
CA LEU A 808 9.55 10.92 -11.31
C LEU A 808 9.72 11.13 -9.81
N HIS A 809 9.25 10.18 -9.00
CA HIS A 809 9.42 10.23 -7.55
C HIS A 809 10.90 10.21 -7.12
N GLY A 810 11.74 9.48 -7.85
CA GLY A 810 13.17 9.39 -7.58
C GLY A 810 13.90 10.73 -7.67
N GLU A 811 13.41 11.70 -8.44
CA GLU A 811 14.00 13.05 -8.54
C GLU A 811 14.02 13.81 -7.21
N LEU A 812 13.09 13.50 -6.30
CA LEU A 812 13.04 14.09 -4.97
C LEU A 812 14.29 13.78 -4.13
N GLY A 813 15.06 12.74 -4.50
CA GLY A 813 16.24 12.34 -3.75
C GLY A 813 15.95 12.00 -2.28
N THR A 814 14.71 11.59 -1.97
CA THR A 814 14.22 11.40 -0.60
C THR A 814 13.57 10.02 -0.44
N SER A 815 13.70 9.45 0.75
CA SER A 815 13.09 8.18 1.15
C SER A 815 11.56 8.21 1.07
N HIS A 816 10.94 7.03 1.00
CA HIS A 816 9.48 6.86 1.09
C HIS A 816 8.62 7.48 -0.03
N ALA A 817 9.18 7.79 -1.19
CA ALA A 817 8.43 8.21 -2.38
C ALA A 817 7.95 6.99 -3.21
N TYR A 818 7.06 6.16 -2.68
CA TYR A 818 6.71 4.86 -3.26
C TYR A 818 5.61 4.92 -4.31
N VAL A 819 5.67 3.99 -5.27
CA VAL A 819 4.59 3.65 -6.21
C VAL A 819 4.22 2.18 -6.02
N ARG A 820 2.95 1.90 -5.73
CA ARG A 820 2.43 0.55 -5.41
C ARG A 820 1.30 0.19 -6.37
N PRO A 821 1.60 -0.49 -7.50
CA PRO A 821 0.56 -0.96 -8.41
C PRO A 821 -0.26 -2.10 -7.80
N ALA A 822 -1.42 -2.37 -8.38
CA ALA A 822 -2.18 -3.59 -8.07
C ALA A 822 -1.36 -4.84 -8.47
N ALA A 823 -1.39 -5.87 -7.63
CA ALA A 823 -0.68 -7.12 -7.91
C ALA A 823 -1.19 -7.76 -9.21
N VAL A 824 -0.25 -8.17 -10.08
CA VAL A 824 -0.54 -8.88 -11.32
C VAL A 824 -0.43 -10.38 -11.08
N THR A 825 -1.49 -11.12 -11.37
CA THR A 825 -1.53 -12.59 -11.30
C THR A 825 -2.28 -13.14 -12.51
N GLU A 826 -1.94 -14.36 -12.94
CA GLU A 826 -2.73 -15.07 -13.93
C GLU A 826 -4.12 -15.41 -13.38
N ASN A 827 -5.14 -15.25 -14.22
CA ASN A 827 -6.53 -15.51 -13.84
C ASN A 827 -6.71 -16.97 -13.41
N GLY A 828 -7.31 -17.18 -12.23
CA GLY A 828 -7.60 -18.51 -11.69
C GLY A 828 -6.37 -19.26 -11.15
N SER A 829 -5.22 -18.59 -11.05
CA SER A 829 -4.02 -19.19 -10.49
C SER A 829 -4.09 -19.32 -8.96
N HIS A 830 -3.39 -20.31 -8.42
CA HIS A 830 -3.21 -20.54 -6.99
C HIS A 830 -1.72 -20.42 -6.63
N GLY A 831 -1.43 -20.16 -5.34
CA GLY A 831 -0.07 -19.96 -4.86
C GLY A 831 0.81 -21.22 -4.94
N GLN A 832 2.12 -21.01 -5.05
CA GLN A 832 3.12 -22.06 -4.93
C GLN A 832 3.08 -22.70 -3.53
N GLY A 833 2.94 -24.02 -3.46
CA GLY A 833 3.03 -24.78 -2.21
C GLY A 833 4.47 -25.02 -1.78
N ARG A 834 4.73 -24.99 -0.47
CA ARG A 834 6.04 -25.26 0.14
C ARG A 834 5.92 -26.23 1.33
N LEU A 835 6.96 -27.04 1.56
CA LEU A 835 6.91 -28.16 2.52
C LEU A 835 7.56 -27.86 3.88
N GLY A 836 8.08 -26.65 4.09
CA GLY A 836 8.77 -26.25 5.32
C GLY A 836 10.07 -27.03 5.52
N ALA A 837 10.82 -27.25 4.43
CA ALA A 837 12.00 -28.10 4.42
C ALA A 837 12.99 -27.74 3.32
N ASP A 838 14.23 -28.19 3.51
CA ASP A 838 15.26 -28.18 2.48
C ASP A 838 15.37 -29.56 1.85
N LEU A 839 15.43 -29.57 0.51
CA LEU A 839 15.50 -30.77 -0.31
C LEU A 839 16.78 -30.74 -1.15
N SER A 840 17.34 -31.91 -1.44
CA SER A 840 18.41 -32.09 -2.42
C SER A 840 18.16 -33.32 -3.28
N LEU A 841 18.49 -33.25 -4.56
CA LEU A 841 18.44 -34.42 -5.44
C LEU A 841 19.67 -35.29 -5.23
N THR A 842 19.48 -36.55 -4.85
CA THR A 842 20.53 -37.58 -4.76
C THR A 842 20.28 -38.72 -5.74
N PRO A 843 21.21 -39.67 -5.94
CA PRO A 843 20.96 -40.85 -6.77
C PRO A 843 19.76 -41.70 -6.32
N ALA A 844 19.36 -41.60 -5.05
CA ALA A 844 18.21 -42.31 -4.49
C ALA A 844 16.86 -41.58 -4.73
N GLY A 845 16.88 -40.29 -5.06
CA GLY A 845 15.71 -39.44 -5.24
C GLY A 845 15.84 -38.10 -4.52
N TRP A 846 14.72 -37.44 -4.24
CA TRP A 846 14.70 -36.15 -3.54
C TRP A 846 14.81 -36.35 -2.03
N GLU A 847 16.00 -36.20 -1.47
CA GLU A 847 16.25 -36.32 -0.04
C GLU A 847 15.83 -35.06 0.71
N ILE A 848 15.16 -35.25 1.85
CA ILE A 848 14.90 -34.19 2.83
C ILE A 848 16.18 -33.99 3.65
N THR A 849 16.92 -32.92 3.38
CA THR A 849 18.19 -32.63 4.07
C THR A 849 17.97 -31.93 5.39
N ARG A 850 16.94 -31.08 5.48
CA ARG A 850 16.56 -30.38 6.70
C ARG A 850 15.05 -30.18 6.74
N ILE A 851 14.46 -30.34 7.92
CA ILE A 851 13.07 -29.94 8.19
C ILE A 851 13.16 -28.72 9.10
N LEU A 852 12.54 -27.61 8.72
CA LEU A 852 12.59 -26.36 9.49
C LEU A 852 11.77 -26.53 10.78
N ALA A 853 12.32 -26.10 11.92
CA ALA A 853 11.57 -26.14 13.16
C ALA A 853 10.50 -25.05 13.14
N GLY A 854 9.28 -25.41 13.53
CA GLY A 854 8.20 -24.43 13.69
C GLY A 854 8.28 -23.68 15.02
N GLU A 855 7.58 -22.56 15.09
CA GLU A 855 7.31 -21.83 16.33
C GLU A 855 5.84 -21.99 16.69
N SER A 856 5.56 -22.70 17.77
CA SER A 856 4.19 -23.09 18.17
C SER A 856 3.22 -21.93 18.38
N SER A 857 3.73 -20.75 18.69
CA SER A 857 2.93 -19.54 18.92
C SER A 857 2.76 -18.68 17.66
N ASP A 858 3.37 -19.07 16.53
CA ASP A 858 3.23 -18.42 15.23
C ASP A 858 2.57 -19.41 14.25
N PRO A 859 1.29 -19.22 13.89
CA PRO A 859 0.54 -20.18 13.09
C PRO A 859 1.06 -20.32 11.65
N LEU A 860 1.83 -19.34 11.16
CA LEU A 860 2.44 -19.35 9.84
C LEU A 860 3.87 -19.91 9.86
N ALA A 861 4.49 -20.01 11.03
CA ALA A 861 5.78 -20.67 11.22
C ALA A 861 5.62 -22.16 11.58
N THR A 862 4.93 -22.93 10.74
CA THR A 862 4.79 -24.39 10.92
C THR A 862 5.19 -25.17 9.68
N SER A 863 6.09 -26.14 9.82
CA SER A 863 6.44 -27.06 8.75
C SER A 863 5.34 -28.11 8.50
N PRO A 864 4.84 -28.27 7.26
CA PRO A 864 3.95 -29.37 6.88
C PRO A 864 4.52 -30.75 7.23
N LEU A 865 5.84 -30.93 7.17
CA LEU A 865 6.49 -32.23 7.41
C LEU A 865 6.56 -32.63 8.89
N THR A 866 6.40 -31.68 9.81
CA THR A 866 6.37 -31.94 11.26
C THR A 866 4.96 -32.20 11.80
N ARG A 867 3.93 -32.15 10.94
CA ARG A 867 2.54 -32.38 11.38
C ARG A 867 2.35 -33.80 11.96
N PRO A 868 1.50 -33.97 12.99
CA PRO A 868 1.20 -35.28 13.54
C PRO A 868 0.75 -36.27 12.45
N GLY A 869 1.27 -37.50 12.51
CA GLY A 869 0.99 -38.53 11.50
C GLY A 869 1.93 -38.51 10.29
N VAL A 870 2.60 -37.39 10.00
CA VAL A 870 3.56 -37.29 8.88
C VAL A 870 4.87 -37.97 9.24
N GLY A 871 5.42 -37.69 10.43
CA GLY A 871 6.62 -38.35 10.95
C GLY A 871 7.84 -38.34 10.01
N ALA A 872 7.96 -37.36 9.11
CA ALA A 872 9.10 -37.24 8.22
C ALA A 872 10.38 -36.92 9.03
N LYS A 873 11.53 -37.37 8.53
CA LYS A 873 12.84 -37.10 9.13
C LYS A 873 13.83 -36.66 8.07
N ALA A 874 14.86 -35.93 8.49
CA ALA A 874 16.02 -35.72 7.62
C ALA A 874 16.60 -37.08 7.18
N GLY A 875 16.95 -37.20 5.91
CA GLY A 875 17.36 -38.44 5.24
C GLY A 875 16.22 -39.27 4.63
N ASP A 876 14.94 -38.88 4.82
CA ASP A 876 13.83 -39.49 4.09
C ASP A 876 13.86 -39.06 2.61
N ILE A 877 13.49 -39.95 1.69
CA ILE A 877 13.42 -39.64 0.24
C ILE A 877 11.96 -39.41 -0.17
N LEU A 878 11.68 -38.26 -0.76
CA LEU A 878 10.41 -37.95 -1.40
C LEU A 878 10.37 -38.55 -2.81
N LEU A 879 9.53 -39.57 -2.99
CA LEU A 879 9.42 -40.35 -4.21
C LEU A 879 8.32 -39.84 -5.15
N ALA A 880 7.21 -39.35 -4.61
CA ALA A 880 6.07 -38.88 -5.40
C ALA A 880 5.24 -37.83 -4.65
N ILE A 881 4.58 -36.95 -5.39
CA ILE A 881 3.55 -36.01 -4.91
C ILE A 881 2.27 -36.27 -5.72
N ASP A 882 1.14 -36.46 -5.03
CA ASP A 882 -0.16 -36.83 -5.63
C ASP A 882 -0.09 -38.02 -6.59
N GLY A 883 0.75 -39.00 -6.24
CA GLY A 883 0.99 -40.20 -7.03
C GLY A 883 1.86 -40.01 -8.28
N VAL A 884 2.32 -38.79 -8.56
CA VAL A 884 3.25 -38.49 -9.67
C VAL A 884 4.68 -38.73 -9.20
N PRO A 885 5.42 -39.70 -9.76
CA PRO A 885 6.81 -39.96 -9.39
C PRO A 885 7.70 -38.75 -9.71
N LEU A 886 8.55 -38.39 -8.75
CA LEU A 886 9.52 -37.32 -8.91
C LEU A 886 10.78 -37.83 -9.62
N SER A 887 11.43 -36.92 -10.36
CA SER A 887 12.67 -37.19 -11.08
C SER A 887 13.51 -35.91 -11.14
N ARG A 888 14.61 -35.93 -11.90
CA ARG A 888 15.38 -34.71 -12.19
C ARG A 888 14.57 -33.69 -13.00
N SER A 889 13.68 -34.15 -13.89
CA SER A 889 12.84 -33.30 -14.76
C SER A 889 11.45 -33.04 -14.19
N VAL A 890 11.01 -33.81 -13.19
CA VAL A 890 9.76 -33.61 -12.45
C VAL A 890 10.11 -33.32 -11.00
N THR A 891 10.29 -32.03 -10.67
CA THR A 891 10.77 -31.60 -9.35
C THR A 891 9.62 -31.46 -8.34
N PRO A 892 9.91 -31.48 -7.03
CA PRO A 892 8.91 -31.18 -6.00
C PRO A 892 8.22 -29.83 -6.22
N ALA A 893 8.98 -28.78 -6.58
CA ALA A 893 8.44 -27.44 -6.77
C ALA A 893 7.40 -27.40 -7.90
N MET A 894 7.66 -28.09 -9.01
CA MET A 894 6.71 -28.22 -10.13
C MET A 894 5.40 -28.88 -9.71
N GLN A 895 5.47 -29.97 -8.94
CA GLN A 895 4.28 -30.68 -8.48
C GLN A 895 3.50 -29.95 -7.37
N LEU A 896 4.10 -28.94 -6.75
CA LEU A 896 3.48 -28.13 -5.71
C LEU A 896 2.90 -26.80 -6.23
N VAL A 897 2.94 -26.54 -7.54
CA VAL A 897 2.28 -25.38 -8.15
C VAL A 897 0.79 -25.44 -7.86
N GLY A 898 0.24 -24.39 -7.25
CA GLY A 898 -1.17 -24.30 -6.89
C GLY A 898 -1.60 -25.17 -5.69
N ALA A 899 -0.65 -25.80 -4.99
CA ALA A 899 -0.90 -26.64 -3.82
C ALA A 899 -0.93 -25.86 -2.49
N ALA A 900 -0.63 -24.55 -2.49
CA ALA A 900 -0.69 -23.74 -1.28
C ALA A 900 -2.08 -23.81 -0.63
N GLY A 901 -2.13 -24.19 0.66
CA GLY A 901 -3.37 -24.33 1.43
C GLY A 901 -4.20 -25.57 1.08
N ARG A 902 -3.76 -26.44 0.17
CA ARG A 902 -4.50 -27.64 -0.27
C ARG A 902 -3.82 -28.91 0.20
N ALA A 903 -4.61 -29.93 0.54
CA ALA A 903 -4.06 -31.23 0.90
C ALA A 903 -3.39 -31.89 -0.32
N VAL A 904 -2.16 -32.40 -0.13
CA VAL A 904 -1.41 -33.19 -1.12
C VAL A 904 -0.93 -34.49 -0.48
N GLU A 905 -0.88 -35.58 -1.25
CA GLU A 905 -0.30 -36.86 -0.84
C GLU A 905 1.21 -36.88 -1.14
N LEU A 906 2.04 -37.14 -0.13
CA LEU A 906 3.46 -37.41 -0.30
C LEU A 906 3.74 -38.90 -0.17
N THR A 907 4.54 -39.45 -1.08
CA THR A 907 5.14 -40.79 -0.94
C THR A 907 6.58 -40.66 -0.47
N LEU A 908 6.86 -41.17 0.73
CA LEU A 908 8.18 -41.10 1.37
C LEU A 908 8.81 -42.49 1.49
N LEU A 909 10.11 -42.58 1.26
CA LEU A 909 10.96 -43.70 1.64
C LEU A 909 11.70 -43.34 2.93
N ASN A 910 11.52 -44.14 3.98
CA ASN A 910 12.16 -43.88 5.26
C ASN A 910 13.69 -43.99 5.18
N GLY A 911 14.38 -42.96 5.63
CA GLY A 911 15.83 -42.92 5.80
C GLY A 911 16.32 -43.66 7.05
N ALA A 912 17.63 -43.63 7.28
CA ALA A 912 18.30 -44.34 8.38
C ALA A 912 17.79 -43.93 9.78
N ALA A 913 17.33 -42.69 9.94
CA ALA A 913 16.81 -42.16 11.20
C ALA A 913 15.53 -42.86 11.71
N HIS A 914 14.94 -43.77 10.92
CA HIS A 914 13.78 -44.58 11.29
C HIS A 914 14.13 -45.97 11.85
N GLY A 915 15.42 -46.31 12.00
CA GLY A 915 15.86 -47.59 12.57
C GLY A 915 15.35 -48.78 11.75
N GLU A 916 14.69 -49.75 12.39
CA GLU A 916 14.14 -50.97 11.74
C GLU A 916 13.11 -50.68 10.63
N ARG A 917 12.61 -49.45 10.54
CA ARG A 917 11.66 -49.02 9.50
C ARG A 917 12.34 -48.32 8.32
N ALA A 918 13.67 -48.18 8.33
CA ALA A 918 14.42 -47.66 7.19
C ALA A 918 14.16 -48.51 5.93
N GLY A 919 14.12 -47.88 4.77
CA GLY A 919 13.80 -48.52 3.49
C GLY A 919 12.32 -48.88 3.30
N ARG A 920 11.44 -48.61 4.27
CA ARG A 920 9.99 -48.76 4.08
C ARG A 920 9.40 -47.54 3.38
N GLN A 921 8.60 -47.78 2.36
CA GLN A 921 7.81 -46.75 1.68
C GLN A 921 6.48 -46.55 2.39
N ARG A 922 6.02 -45.29 2.49
CA ARG A 922 4.73 -44.92 3.08
C ARG A 922 4.14 -43.68 2.41
N ARG A 923 2.84 -43.49 2.58
CA ARG A 923 2.10 -42.34 2.08
C ARG A 923 1.53 -41.53 3.23
N VAL A 924 1.60 -40.21 3.10
CA VAL A 924 1.14 -39.25 4.12
C VAL A 924 0.48 -38.07 3.42
N ALA A 925 -0.52 -37.46 4.06
CA ALA A 925 -1.14 -36.23 3.55
C ALA A 925 -0.59 -35.02 4.31
N VAL A 926 -0.29 -33.94 3.59
CA VAL A 926 0.14 -32.66 4.16
C VAL A 926 -0.60 -31.50 3.50
N VAL A 927 -0.63 -30.35 4.16
CA VAL A 927 -1.09 -29.09 3.55
C VAL A 927 0.12 -28.19 3.39
N PRO A 928 0.64 -27.99 2.17
CA PRO A 928 1.76 -27.10 1.91
C PRO A 928 1.44 -25.65 2.29
N VAL A 929 2.42 -24.96 2.86
CA VAL A 929 2.28 -23.53 3.19
C VAL A 929 2.45 -22.67 1.94
N LYS A 930 1.78 -21.52 1.91
CA LYS A 930 1.90 -20.52 0.83
C LYS A 930 3.25 -19.81 0.87
N ASP A 931 3.77 -19.60 2.07
CA ASP A 931 4.98 -18.85 2.32
C ASP A 931 5.77 -19.51 3.46
N GLU A 932 7.08 -19.55 3.31
CA GLU A 932 8.03 -20.08 4.31
C GLU A 932 8.81 -18.98 5.02
N GLU A 933 8.64 -17.69 4.67
CA GLU A 933 9.41 -16.58 5.25
C GLU A 933 9.35 -16.62 6.79
N ARG A 934 8.14 -16.64 7.37
CA ARG A 934 7.96 -16.68 8.84
C ARG A 934 8.56 -17.93 9.48
N LEU A 935 8.44 -19.09 8.83
CA LEU A 935 9.03 -20.34 9.31
C LEU A 935 10.56 -20.28 9.32
N ARG A 936 11.16 -19.81 8.23
CA ARG A 936 12.62 -19.65 8.09
C ARG A 936 13.15 -18.57 9.03
N TYR A 937 12.40 -17.49 9.22
CA TYR A 937 12.68 -16.44 10.18
C TYR A 937 12.78 -16.98 11.61
N GLN A 938 11.80 -17.75 12.07
CA GLN A 938 11.81 -18.31 13.43
C GLN A 938 12.97 -19.29 13.63
N GLU A 939 13.28 -20.13 12.64
CA GLU A 939 14.46 -20.99 12.70
C GLU A 939 15.76 -20.18 12.80
N TRP A 940 15.88 -19.08 12.03
CA TRP A 940 17.04 -18.20 12.07
C TRP A 940 17.20 -17.51 13.44
N VAL A 941 16.13 -16.95 14.00
CA VAL A 941 16.13 -16.36 15.34
C VAL A 941 16.50 -17.39 16.41
N ALA A 942 15.91 -18.58 16.35
CA ALA A 942 16.20 -19.65 17.29
C ALA A 942 17.66 -20.11 17.19
N SER A 943 18.22 -20.16 15.97
CA SER A 943 19.62 -20.48 15.75
C SER A 943 20.56 -19.45 16.35
N ASN A 944 20.32 -18.16 16.11
CA ASN A 944 21.15 -17.09 16.68
C ASN A 944 21.08 -17.09 18.22
N ARG A 945 19.90 -17.31 18.79
CA ARG A 945 19.74 -17.45 20.24
C ARG A 945 20.55 -18.62 20.79
N ARG A 946 20.54 -19.78 20.13
CA ARG A 946 21.38 -20.93 20.52
C ARG A 946 22.86 -20.56 20.49
N THR A 947 23.33 -19.92 19.42
CA THR A 947 24.73 -19.46 19.30
C THR A 947 25.12 -18.53 20.44
N VAL A 948 24.31 -17.50 20.74
CA VAL A 948 24.54 -16.57 21.86
C VAL A 948 24.57 -17.33 23.19
N ARG A 949 23.65 -18.28 23.38
CA ARG A 949 23.52 -19.06 24.62
C ARG A 949 24.72 -19.97 24.85
N GLU A 950 25.14 -20.70 23.83
CA GLU A 950 26.29 -21.61 23.87
C GLU A 950 27.58 -20.83 24.09
N ALA A 951 27.79 -19.75 23.34
CA ALA A 951 29.00 -18.94 23.44
C ALA A 951 29.13 -18.22 24.79
N SER A 952 28.03 -17.89 25.46
CA SER A 952 28.01 -17.25 26.78
C SER A 952 27.94 -18.24 27.96
N GLY A 953 27.83 -19.54 27.71
CA GLY A 953 27.61 -20.53 28.77
C GLY A 953 26.25 -20.37 29.47
N GLY A 954 25.25 -19.88 28.75
CA GLY A 954 23.88 -19.74 29.25
C GLY A 954 23.50 -18.35 29.74
N THR A 955 24.42 -17.39 29.81
CA THR A 955 24.24 -16.14 30.58
C THR A 955 23.78 -14.94 29.77
N PHE A 956 23.81 -14.96 28.44
CA PHE A 956 23.40 -13.82 27.59
C PHE A 956 22.07 -14.04 26.87
N GLY A 957 21.21 -13.03 26.89
CA GLY A 957 19.95 -12.99 26.14
C GLY A 957 20.13 -12.52 24.71
N TYR A 958 19.21 -12.93 23.84
CA TYR A 958 19.13 -12.49 22.44
C TYR A 958 17.67 -12.21 22.04
N LEU A 959 17.40 -10.96 21.67
CA LEU A 959 16.13 -10.51 21.11
C LEU A 959 16.37 -10.04 19.68
N HIS A 960 15.53 -10.47 18.73
CA HIS A 960 15.52 -9.91 17.39
C HIS A 960 14.19 -9.20 17.12
N ILE A 961 14.26 -8.02 16.49
CA ILE A 961 13.10 -7.18 16.18
C ILE A 961 13.04 -6.98 14.65
N PRO A 962 12.18 -7.74 13.92
CA PRO A 962 12.19 -7.79 12.45
C PRO A 962 11.55 -6.58 11.77
N ASP A 963 10.68 -5.86 12.46
CA ASP A 963 10.08 -4.60 12.03
C ASP A 963 9.65 -3.80 13.27
N MET A 964 9.23 -2.55 13.06
CA MET A 964 8.61 -1.73 14.09
C MET A 964 7.10 -1.63 13.89
N MET A 965 6.49 -2.77 13.56
CA MET A 965 5.05 -2.93 13.40
C MET A 965 4.53 -3.94 14.44
N ALA A 966 3.28 -4.36 14.28
CA ALA A 966 2.67 -5.33 15.19
C ALA A 966 3.36 -6.69 15.19
N ASN A 967 3.93 -7.14 14.06
CA ASN A 967 4.66 -8.41 13.98
C ASN A 967 5.96 -8.36 14.80
N GLY A 968 6.74 -7.29 14.67
CA GLY A 968 7.94 -7.08 15.47
C GLY A 968 7.64 -6.89 16.95
N TRP A 969 6.55 -6.20 17.29
CA TRP A 969 6.05 -6.11 18.66
C TRP A 969 5.70 -7.48 19.25
N ALA A 970 4.99 -8.32 18.50
CA ALA A 970 4.64 -9.68 18.90
C ALA A 970 5.89 -10.55 19.06
N GLN A 971 6.85 -10.44 18.14
CA GLN A 971 8.11 -11.18 18.24
C GLN A 971 8.93 -10.76 19.46
N LEU A 972 9.03 -9.46 19.75
CA LEU A 972 9.71 -8.97 20.94
C LEU A 972 9.13 -9.62 22.20
N HIS A 973 7.80 -9.60 22.35
CA HIS A 973 7.11 -10.11 23.53
C HIS A 973 7.14 -11.64 23.67
N ARG A 974 7.37 -12.38 22.57
CA ARG A 974 7.56 -13.84 22.62
C ARG A 974 8.73 -14.25 23.51
N ASP A 975 9.78 -13.43 23.53
CA ASP A 975 11.06 -13.77 24.15
C ASP A 975 11.48 -12.78 25.26
N LEU A 976 10.81 -11.62 25.38
CA LEU A 976 11.20 -10.52 26.26
C LEU A 976 11.51 -10.97 27.71
N ASP A 977 10.62 -11.75 28.31
CA ASP A 977 10.70 -12.14 29.72
C ASP A 977 11.90 -13.05 30.01
N THR A 978 12.21 -13.97 29.10
CA THR A 978 13.32 -14.91 29.27
C THR A 978 14.64 -14.27 28.95
N GLU A 979 14.69 -13.43 27.92
CA GLU A 979 15.93 -12.85 27.42
C GLU A 979 16.43 -11.68 28.27
N THR A 980 15.54 -10.85 28.84
CA THR A 980 15.93 -9.72 29.71
C THR A 980 16.36 -10.14 31.13
N ALA A 981 16.00 -11.35 31.56
CA ALA A 981 16.32 -11.87 32.90
C ALA A 981 17.78 -12.31 33.10
N LEU A 982 18.59 -12.20 32.04
CA LEU A 982 19.95 -12.71 31.92
C LEU A 982 21.00 -11.63 32.17
N ASP A 983 22.27 -12.02 32.17
CA ASP A 983 23.36 -11.18 32.70
C ASP A 983 23.83 -10.10 31.73
N GLY A 984 23.55 -10.28 30.44
CA GLY A 984 23.73 -9.31 29.36
C GLY A 984 22.73 -9.60 28.25
N LEU A 985 22.48 -8.62 27.39
CA LEU A 985 21.45 -8.71 26.34
C LEU A 985 21.98 -8.21 24.99
N ILE A 986 21.78 -9.01 23.95
CA ILE A 986 21.92 -8.56 22.56
C ILE A 986 20.51 -8.25 22.03
N VAL A 987 20.31 -7.03 21.56
CA VAL A 987 19.12 -6.60 20.82
C VAL A 987 19.51 -6.44 19.36
N ASP A 988 19.03 -7.34 18.52
CA ASP A 988 19.33 -7.39 17.10
C ASP A 988 18.21 -6.73 16.30
N VAL A 989 18.52 -5.58 15.71
CA VAL A 989 17.63 -4.83 14.81
C VAL A 989 18.12 -4.88 13.35
N ARG A 990 19.08 -5.76 13.05
CA ARG A 990 19.47 -6.03 11.66
C ARG A 990 18.24 -6.44 10.86
N ARG A 991 18.17 -6.02 9.60
CA ARG A 991 17.05 -6.31 8.69
C ARG A 991 15.69 -5.76 9.15
N ASN A 992 15.66 -4.83 10.12
CA ASN A 992 14.41 -4.23 10.58
C ASN A 992 13.73 -3.42 9.46
N ARG A 993 12.47 -3.75 9.13
CA ARG A 993 11.72 -3.13 8.02
C ARG A 993 11.07 -1.77 8.34
N GLY A 994 11.27 -1.23 9.54
CA GLY A 994 10.66 0.02 9.99
C GLY A 994 9.21 -0.14 10.42
N GLY A 995 8.51 0.99 10.62
CA GLY A 995 7.16 1.03 11.19
C GLY A 995 6.95 2.29 12.04
N HIS A 996 6.45 2.14 13.27
CA HIS A 996 6.17 3.25 14.18
C HIS A 996 6.23 2.88 15.69
N THR A 997 6.71 1.68 16.04
CA THR A 997 6.77 1.21 17.44
C THR A 997 8.13 1.43 18.11
N SER A 998 9.13 2.02 17.45
CA SER A 998 10.48 2.22 17.98
C SER A 998 10.50 2.92 19.34
N GLN A 999 9.66 3.94 19.54
CA GLN A 999 9.54 4.63 20.82
C GLN A 999 9.11 3.69 21.96
N LEU A 1000 8.18 2.77 21.69
CA LEU A 1000 7.71 1.79 22.67
C LEU A 1000 8.81 0.75 22.96
N VAL A 1001 9.52 0.31 21.91
CA VAL A 1001 10.65 -0.61 22.02
C VAL A 1001 11.77 0.01 22.86
N ALA A 1002 12.14 1.27 22.60
CA ALA A 1002 13.16 2.00 23.34
C ALA A 1002 12.83 2.12 24.84
N GLU A 1003 11.56 2.34 25.18
CA GLU A 1003 11.07 2.35 26.57
C GLU A 1003 11.13 0.99 27.27
N LEU A 1004 11.19 -0.13 26.52
CA LEU A 1004 11.33 -1.48 27.09
C LEU A 1004 12.80 -1.86 27.27
N ILE A 1005 13.59 -1.79 26.18
CA ILE A 1005 14.99 -2.21 26.20
C ILE A 1005 15.89 -1.24 26.99
N GLY A 1006 15.45 0.02 27.15
CA GLY A 1006 16.17 1.06 27.91
C GLY A 1006 15.89 1.06 29.41
N ARG A 1007 14.99 0.21 29.93
CA ARG A 1007 14.65 0.16 31.36
C ARG A 1007 15.87 -0.18 32.21
N LYS A 1008 15.88 0.34 33.45
CA LYS A 1008 16.89 0.01 34.47
C LYS A 1008 16.22 -0.65 35.66
N VAL A 1009 16.89 -1.63 36.27
CA VAL A 1009 16.42 -2.24 37.51
C VAL A 1009 16.53 -1.20 38.63
N THR A 1010 15.39 -0.79 39.18
CA THR A 1010 15.33 0.17 40.30
C THR A 1010 14.94 -0.49 41.61
N GLY A 1011 14.39 -1.71 41.56
CA GLY A 1011 14.03 -2.47 42.74
C GLY A 1011 13.75 -3.94 42.43
N TRP A 1012 13.40 -4.69 43.48
CA TRP A 1012 13.08 -6.12 43.40
C TRP A 1012 11.84 -6.45 44.22
N SER A 1013 10.90 -7.19 43.63
CA SER A 1013 9.85 -7.87 44.37
C SER A 1013 10.32 -9.27 44.75
N MET A 1014 10.19 -9.65 46.02
CA MET A 1014 10.70 -10.92 46.55
C MET A 1014 9.60 -11.76 47.23
N PRO A 1015 8.72 -12.43 46.44
CA PRO A 1015 7.64 -13.24 47.01
C PRO A 1015 8.17 -14.47 47.74
N ARG A 1016 7.55 -14.81 48.88
CA ARG A 1016 7.94 -16.00 49.65
C ARG A 1016 7.62 -17.27 48.83
N GLY A 1017 8.61 -18.13 48.63
CA GLY A 1017 8.45 -19.37 47.84
C GLY A 1017 8.66 -19.21 46.34
N GLU A 1018 8.93 -17.99 45.86
CA GLU A 1018 9.14 -17.67 44.44
C GLU A 1018 10.51 -17.01 44.19
N LYS A 1019 10.90 -16.96 42.91
CA LYS A 1019 12.09 -16.21 42.47
C LYS A 1019 11.83 -14.70 42.56
N PRO A 1020 12.84 -13.88 42.92
CA PRO A 1020 12.75 -12.43 42.83
C PRO A 1020 12.41 -11.95 41.40
N ARG A 1021 11.67 -10.85 41.31
CA ARG A 1021 11.30 -10.19 40.04
C ARG A 1021 11.82 -8.76 40.04
N THR A 1022 12.25 -8.26 38.90
CA THR A 1022 12.72 -6.87 38.76
C THR A 1022 11.56 -5.88 38.89
N TYR A 1023 11.86 -4.67 39.34
CA TYR A 1023 10.98 -3.51 39.23
C TYR A 1023 11.72 -2.38 38.49
N PRO A 1024 11.16 -1.84 37.38
CA PRO A 1024 10.00 -2.36 36.65
C PRO A 1024 10.25 -3.78 36.08
N HIS A 1025 9.16 -4.45 35.69
CA HIS A 1025 9.24 -5.75 35.01
C HIS A 1025 9.98 -5.61 33.66
N HIS A 1026 10.66 -6.68 33.27
CA HIS A 1026 11.40 -6.83 31.99
C HIS A 1026 12.57 -5.85 31.81
N ALA A 1027 13.02 -5.21 32.89
CA ALA A 1027 14.24 -4.40 32.85
C ALA A 1027 15.46 -5.29 32.61
N PRO A 1028 16.28 -5.04 31.57
CA PRO A 1028 17.55 -5.74 31.40
C PRO A 1028 18.41 -5.61 32.66
N ARG A 1029 19.01 -6.71 33.09
CA ARG A 1029 19.79 -6.75 34.34
C ARG A 1029 21.25 -6.32 34.17
N GLY A 1030 21.75 -6.27 32.95
CA GLY A 1030 23.14 -5.95 32.66
C GLY A 1030 23.28 -5.11 31.40
N PRO A 1031 24.50 -5.01 30.84
CA PRO A 1031 24.74 -4.25 29.62
C PRO A 1031 23.94 -4.80 28.43
N VAL A 1032 23.60 -3.87 27.53
CA VAL A 1032 22.88 -4.14 26.28
C VAL A 1032 23.82 -3.82 25.11
N ILE A 1033 23.82 -4.65 24.08
CA ILE A 1033 24.43 -4.36 22.77
C ILE A 1033 23.33 -4.31 21.71
N ILE A 1034 23.43 -3.36 20.79
CA ILE A 1034 22.53 -3.26 19.65
C ILE A 1034 23.28 -3.73 18.39
N LEU A 1035 22.71 -4.69 17.66
CA LEU A 1035 23.19 -5.05 16.32
C LEU A 1035 22.32 -4.36 15.27
N ALA A 1036 22.95 -3.68 14.30
CA ALA A 1036 22.26 -3.03 13.19
C ALA A 1036 23.02 -3.24 11.88
N ASP A 1037 22.31 -3.31 10.76
CA ASP A 1037 22.90 -3.46 9.42
C ASP A 1037 22.24 -2.49 8.44
N GLU A 1038 22.73 -2.48 7.20
CA GLU A 1038 22.18 -1.63 6.14
C GLU A 1038 20.69 -1.86 5.88
N PHE A 1039 20.13 -3.03 6.23
CA PHE A 1039 18.74 -3.37 5.95
C PHE A 1039 17.78 -2.96 7.06
N ALA A 1040 18.29 -2.49 8.21
CA ALA A 1040 17.54 -1.77 9.22
C ALA A 1040 17.20 -0.36 8.69
N GLY A 1041 15.92 -0.01 8.57
CA GLY A 1041 15.53 1.26 7.96
C GLY A 1041 14.23 1.84 8.46
N SER A 1042 13.99 3.11 8.15
CA SER A 1042 12.80 3.86 8.60
C SER A 1042 12.78 3.93 10.11
N ASP A 1043 11.75 3.45 10.77
CA ASP A 1043 11.72 3.37 12.23
C ASP A 1043 12.83 2.45 12.82
N GLY A 1044 13.47 1.61 11.98
CA GLY A 1044 14.71 0.89 12.28
C GLY A 1044 15.95 1.80 12.34
N ASP A 1045 16.02 2.86 11.52
CA ASP A 1045 17.03 3.93 11.67
C ASP A 1045 16.77 4.69 12.98
N ILE A 1046 15.50 5.01 13.26
CA ILE A 1046 15.07 5.78 14.44
C ILE A 1046 15.47 5.06 15.73
N ILE A 1047 15.14 3.77 15.90
CA ILE A 1047 15.53 3.02 17.11
C ILE A 1047 17.05 2.98 17.29
N THR A 1048 17.80 2.87 16.20
CA THR A 1048 19.26 2.78 16.22
C THR A 1048 19.84 4.11 16.70
N GLN A 1049 19.39 5.23 16.11
CA GLN A 1049 19.80 6.57 16.51
C GLN A 1049 19.36 6.91 17.96
N VAL A 1050 18.13 6.57 18.33
CA VAL A 1050 17.59 6.80 19.68
C VAL A 1050 18.35 5.98 20.72
N SER A 1051 18.77 4.75 20.40
CA SER A 1051 19.57 3.93 21.31
C SER A 1051 20.92 4.57 21.64
N LYS A 1052 21.57 5.19 20.64
CA LYS A 1052 22.79 5.98 20.84
C LYS A 1052 22.53 7.22 21.68
N LEU A 1053 21.53 8.02 21.31
CA LEU A 1053 21.19 9.28 22.01
C LEU A 1053 20.79 9.07 23.48
N ARG A 1054 20.13 7.95 23.80
CA ARG A 1054 19.71 7.60 25.16
C ARG A 1054 20.77 6.79 25.93
N GLY A 1055 21.88 6.42 25.29
CA GLY A 1055 22.93 5.61 25.92
C GLY A 1055 22.46 4.23 26.36
N ILE A 1056 21.62 3.55 25.56
CA ILE A 1056 21.10 2.21 25.87
C ILE A 1056 22.23 1.17 25.82
N GLY A 1057 23.05 1.23 24.77
CA GLY A 1057 24.15 0.32 24.51
C GLY A 1057 24.89 0.71 23.21
N PRO A 1058 26.13 0.23 22.99
CA PRO A 1058 26.84 0.48 21.75
C PRO A 1058 26.16 -0.24 20.57
N VAL A 1059 26.19 0.40 19.40
CA VAL A 1059 25.69 -0.14 18.14
C VAL A 1059 26.84 -0.78 17.37
N ILE A 1060 26.67 -2.02 16.92
CA ILE A 1060 27.67 -2.82 16.19
C ILE A 1060 27.07 -3.30 14.87
N GLY A 1061 27.84 -3.20 13.79
CA GLY A 1061 27.45 -3.73 12.47
C GLY A 1061 27.76 -2.76 11.34
N THR A 1062 26.80 -2.36 10.53
CA THR A 1062 26.99 -1.48 9.37
C THR A 1062 26.02 -0.31 9.40
N ARG A 1063 26.34 0.76 8.65
CA ARG A 1063 25.46 1.93 8.50
C ARG A 1063 24.08 1.49 8.04
N THR A 1064 23.04 2.00 8.71
CA THR A 1064 21.62 1.66 8.43
C THR A 1064 21.10 2.31 7.14
N TRP A 1065 19.88 1.95 6.72
CA TRP A 1065 19.30 2.35 5.42
C TRP A 1065 19.23 3.87 5.23
N GLY A 1066 18.94 4.65 6.25
CA GLY A 1066 18.95 6.11 6.17
C GLY A 1066 17.77 6.72 5.47
N GLY A 1067 16.56 6.25 5.75
CA GLY A 1067 15.35 6.90 5.26
C GLY A 1067 14.43 7.20 6.42
N VAL A 1068 14.25 8.45 6.82
CA VAL A 1068 13.47 8.85 8.01
C VAL A 1068 12.45 9.95 7.72
N VAL A 1069 12.03 10.10 6.46
CA VAL A 1069 10.89 10.95 6.09
C VAL A 1069 9.62 10.10 5.98
N GLY A 1070 8.76 10.14 7.01
CA GLY A 1070 7.57 9.31 7.11
C GLY A 1070 6.45 9.65 6.13
N ILE A 1071 5.45 8.77 6.04
CA ILE A 1071 4.30 8.81 5.12
C ILE A 1071 2.99 8.46 5.84
N ASP A 1072 1.83 8.77 5.25
CA ASP A 1072 0.50 8.44 5.79
C ASP A 1072 -0.38 7.53 4.90
N ASN A 1073 0.13 7.08 3.74
CA ASN A 1073 -0.54 6.17 2.79
C ASN A 1073 -1.97 6.61 2.36
N ARG A 1074 -2.24 7.92 2.30
CA ARG A 1074 -3.61 8.44 2.07
C ARG A 1074 -4.10 8.42 0.63
N PHE A 1075 -3.21 8.37 -0.35
CA PHE A 1075 -3.55 8.66 -1.74
C PHE A 1075 -3.44 7.45 -2.67
N SER A 1076 -4.45 7.30 -3.52
CA SER A 1076 -4.47 6.38 -4.66
C SER A 1076 -4.87 7.15 -5.92
N LEU A 1077 -4.23 6.84 -7.04
CA LEU A 1077 -4.59 7.33 -8.37
C LEU A 1077 -5.92 6.69 -8.83
N ALA A 1078 -6.51 7.18 -9.92
CA ALA A 1078 -7.82 6.73 -10.40
C ALA A 1078 -7.89 5.22 -10.72
N ASP A 1079 -6.76 4.63 -11.13
CA ASP A 1079 -6.63 3.20 -11.44
C ASP A 1079 -6.46 2.30 -10.19
N GLY A 1080 -6.30 2.90 -9.01
CA GLY A 1080 -6.03 2.20 -7.75
C GLY A 1080 -4.55 2.08 -7.39
N THR A 1081 -3.63 2.60 -8.22
CA THR A 1081 -2.20 2.66 -7.90
C THR A 1081 -1.99 3.53 -6.66
N GLY A 1082 -1.38 2.97 -5.62
CA GLY A 1082 -1.03 3.70 -4.42
C GLY A 1082 0.24 4.53 -4.64
N VAL A 1083 0.26 5.77 -4.18
CA VAL A 1083 1.44 6.63 -4.17
C VAL A 1083 1.67 7.19 -2.78
N THR A 1084 2.93 7.42 -2.40
CA THR A 1084 3.26 7.98 -1.09
C THR A 1084 4.12 9.21 -1.23
N GLN A 1085 3.83 10.21 -0.39
CA GLN A 1085 4.50 11.50 -0.35
C GLN A 1085 5.35 11.55 0.91
N PRO A 1086 6.68 11.69 0.81
CA PRO A 1086 7.56 11.88 1.96
C PRO A 1086 7.19 13.19 2.66
N ARG A 1087 6.49 13.08 3.79
CA ARG A 1087 5.78 14.21 4.42
C ARG A 1087 6.26 14.52 5.84
N TYR A 1088 6.64 13.51 6.60
CA TYR A 1088 6.93 13.63 8.03
C TYR A 1088 8.42 13.42 8.30
N ALA A 1089 9.23 14.41 7.97
CA ALA A 1089 10.67 14.36 8.21
C ALA A 1089 10.96 14.29 9.73
N ASN A 1090 11.86 13.39 10.13
CA ASN A 1090 12.32 13.28 11.51
C ASN A 1090 13.59 14.10 11.74
N TRP A 1091 13.59 14.91 12.80
CA TRP A 1091 14.75 15.67 13.28
C TRP A 1091 15.25 15.12 14.61
N PHE A 1092 16.57 14.99 14.75
CA PHE A 1092 17.20 14.44 15.94
C PHE A 1092 18.05 15.48 16.69
N SER A 1093 17.93 15.47 18.02
CA SER A 1093 18.76 16.28 18.91
C SER A 1093 20.22 15.76 18.98
N GLY A 1094 21.07 16.43 19.77
CA GLY A 1094 22.47 15.99 19.96
C GLY A 1094 23.39 16.31 18.78
N GLY A 1095 23.00 17.27 17.92
CA GLY A 1095 23.80 17.70 16.77
C GLY A 1095 23.56 16.89 15.48
N VAL A 1096 22.66 15.90 15.50
CA VAL A 1096 22.35 15.03 14.36
C VAL A 1096 21.44 15.70 13.33
N GLY A 1097 20.47 16.51 13.78
CA GLY A 1097 19.60 17.27 12.90
C GLY A 1097 18.80 16.38 11.93
N TRP A 1098 18.89 16.69 10.64
CA TRP A 1098 18.21 15.97 9.56
C TRP A 1098 19.11 14.91 8.90
N ASP A 1099 20.35 14.77 9.35
CA ASP A 1099 21.44 14.07 8.64
C ASP A 1099 21.26 12.55 8.57
N VAL A 1100 20.24 11.99 9.21
CA VAL A 1100 19.91 10.56 9.08
C VAL A 1100 19.25 10.26 7.72
N GLU A 1101 18.47 11.18 7.18
CA GLU A 1101 17.85 11.02 5.86
C GLU A 1101 18.92 11.01 4.77
N ASN A 1102 18.78 10.07 3.83
CA ASN A 1102 19.73 9.79 2.75
C ASN A 1102 21.14 9.38 3.21
N TYR A 1103 21.33 8.97 4.48
CA TYR A 1103 22.64 8.55 5.01
C TYR A 1103 22.52 7.35 5.95
N GLY A 1104 21.74 7.46 7.03
CA GLY A 1104 21.58 6.41 8.04
C GLY A 1104 22.36 6.67 9.32
N VAL A 1105 22.50 5.63 10.12
CA VAL A 1105 23.15 5.70 11.43
C VAL A 1105 24.43 4.88 11.37
N ASP A 1106 25.57 5.53 11.53
CA ASP A 1106 26.83 4.83 11.67
C ASP A 1106 26.86 4.05 12.99
N PRO A 1107 27.31 2.78 12.98
CA PRO A 1107 27.53 2.03 14.20
C PRO A 1107 28.66 2.66 15.02
N ASP A 1108 28.71 2.38 16.33
CA ASP A 1108 29.87 2.73 17.15
C ASP A 1108 31.09 1.87 16.78
N ILE A 1109 30.85 0.65 16.30
CA ILE A 1109 31.86 -0.27 15.79
C ILE A 1109 31.40 -0.86 14.47
N GLU A 1110 32.10 -0.53 13.38
CA GLU A 1110 31.81 -1.08 12.06
C GLU A 1110 32.34 -2.51 11.93
N VAL A 1111 31.46 -3.44 11.56
CA VAL A 1111 31.74 -4.85 11.28
C VAL A 1111 30.97 -5.25 10.03
N ALA A 1112 31.68 -5.40 8.91
CA ALA A 1112 31.09 -5.81 7.64
C ALA A 1112 30.73 -7.31 7.61
N TYR A 1113 29.78 -7.67 6.74
CA TYR A 1113 29.40 -9.06 6.46
C TYR A 1113 29.69 -9.40 4.98
N PRO A 1114 30.93 -9.79 4.64
CA PRO A 1114 31.31 -10.04 3.25
C PRO A 1114 30.75 -11.38 2.71
N PRO A 1115 30.66 -11.55 1.38
CA PRO A 1115 30.13 -12.77 0.74
C PRO A 1115 30.76 -14.09 1.23
N HIS A 1116 32.08 -14.14 1.39
CA HIS A 1116 32.80 -15.33 1.85
C HIS A 1116 32.44 -15.74 3.28
N ALA A 1117 32.02 -14.80 4.14
CA ALA A 1117 31.53 -15.14 5.48
C ALA A 1117 30.18 -15.85 5.43
N TYR A 1118 29.28 -15.47 4.50
CA TYR A 1118 28.03 -16.20 4.26
C TYR A 1118 28.31 -17.60 3.73
N ALA A 1119 29.22 -17.73 2.75
CA ALA A 1119 29.63 -19.02 2.21
C ALA A 1119 30.18 -19.96 3.30
N ALA A 1120 30.92 -19.41 4.26
CA ALA A 1120 31.46 -20.15 5.41
C ALA A 1120 30.44 -20.40 6.54
N GLY A 1121 29.21 -19.87 6.44
CA GLY A 1121 28.20 -20.00 7.49
C GLY A 1121 28.56 -19.26 8.80
N ARG A 1122 29.35 -18.18 8.72
CA ARG A 1122 29.78 -17.37 9.87
C ARG A 1122 29.06 -16.03 9.89
N ASP A 1123 28.65 -15.59 11.08
CA ASP A 1123 28.04 -14.27 11.31
C ASP A 1123 29.03 -13.38 12.07
N PRO A 1124 29.88 -12.59 11.38
CA PRO A 1124 30.93 -11.79 12.03
C PRO A 1124 30.36 -10.72 12.97
N GLN A 1125 29.18 -10.17 12.66
CA GLN A 1125 28.55 -9.13 13.49
C GLN A 1125 28.02 -9.72 14.81
N LEU A 1126 27.37 -10.88 14.77
CA LEU A 1126 26.91 -11.58 15.97
C LEU A 1126 28.09 -12.09 16.81
N GLU A 1127 29.11 -12.69 16.18
CA GLU A 1127 30.33 -13.14 16.85
C GLU A 1127 31.01 -11.98 17.60
N TYR A 1128 31.14 -10.82 16.94
CA TYR A 1128 31.72 -9.62 17.55
C TYR A 1128 30.85 -9.09 18.68
N GLY A 1129 29.52 -9.01 18.49
CA GLY A 1129 28.59 -8.58 19.54
C GLY A 1129 28.65 -9.45 20.79
N ILE A 1130 28.75 -10.78 20.64
CA ILE A 1130 28.96 -11.70 21.77
C ILE A 1130 30.29 -11.40 22.47
N GLY A 1131 31.37 -11.18 21.70
CA GLY A 1131 32.68 -10.82 22.24
C GLY A 1131 32.66 -9.53 23.05
N ALA A 1132 32.14 -8.45 22.48
CA ALA A 1132 32.01 -7.16 23.14
C ALA A 1132 31.15 -7.25 24.41
N LEU A 1133 30.05 -8.02 24.38
CA LEU A 1133 29.20 -8.20 25.56
C LEU A 1133 29.93 -8.96 26.69
N LYS A 1134 30.79 -9.93 26.35
CA LYS A 1134 31.66 -10.62 27.32
C LYS A 1134 32.62 -9.68 28.03
N GLU A 1135 33.15 -8.70 27.31
CA GLU A 1135 34.02 -7.67 27.89
C GLU A 1135 33.20 -6.72 28.78
N MET A 1136 32.08 -6.20 28.27
CA MET A 1136 31.22 -5.28 29.01
C MET A 1136 30.71 -5.85 30.34
N VAL A 1137 30.32 -7.12 30.40
CA VAL A 1137 29.82 -7.76 31.64
C VAL A 1137 30.93 -7.94 32.70
N GLN A 1138 32.20 -7.90 32.32
CA GLN A 1138 33.31 -7.91 33.28
C GLN A 1138 33.51 -6.55 33.96
N GLU A 1139 33.17 -5.46 33.27
CA GLU A 1139 33.36 -4.09 33.74
C GLU A 1139 32.10 -3.46 34.33
N LEU A 1140 30.92 -3.84 33.82
CA LEU A 1140 29.63 -3.31 34.21
C LEU A 1140 28.88 -4.31 35.11
N PRO A 1141 28.38 -3.88 36.28
CA PRO A 1141 27.71 -4.78 37.20
C PRO A 1141 26.37 -5.27 36.62
N THR A 1142 26.15 -6.58 36.69
CA THR A 1142 24.80 -7.16 36.52
C THR A 1142 24.00 -7.00 37.82
N ASP A 1143 22.82 -6.41 37.73
CA ASP A 1143 21.89 -6.28 38.84
C ASP A 1143 21.44 -7.64 39.37
N ARG A 1144 21.67 -7.86 40.68
CA ARG A 1144 21.28 -9.06 41.41
C ARG A 1144 20.24 -8.71 42.48
N PRO A 1145 19.28 -9.61 42.76
CA PRO A 1145 18.38 -9.41 43.88
C PRO A 1145 19.17 -9.38 45.19
N PRO A 1146 18.81 -8.51 46.14
CA PRO A 1146 19.47 -8.48 47.45
C PRO A 1146 19.18 -9.76 48.25
N ALA A 1147 20.04 -10.07 49.22
CA ALA A 1147 19.77 -11.11 50.21
C ALA A 1147 18.56 -10.73 51.06
N ARG A 1148 17.78 -11.73 51.50
CA ARG A 1148 16.63 -11.54 52.42
C ARG A 1148 17.11 -11.37 53.86
N GLU A 1149 17.85 -10.31 54.11
CA GLU A 1149 18.44 -9.96 55.39
C GLU A 1149 18.32 -8.44 55.64
N GLY A 1150 18.66 -7.95 56.84
CA GLY A 1150 18.62 -6.50 57.13
C GLY A 1150 17.22 -5.87 57.22
N TYR A 1151 16.14 -6.62 56.99
CA TYR A 1151 14.77 -6.14 57.17
C TYR A 1151 14.42 -5.91 58.64
N ARG A 1152 13.44 -5.04 58.89
CA ARG A 1152 12.98 -4.70 60.24
C ARG A 1152 12.48 -5.94 60.97
N ARG A 1153 13.18 -6.34 62.04
CA ARG A 1153 12.69 -7.38 62.96
C ARG A 1153 11.51 -6.81 63.75
N LEU A 1154 10.34 -7.44 63.61
CA LEU A 1154 9.12 -7.06 64.32
C LEU A 1154 9.04 -7.65 65.73
N ARG A 1155 9.99 -8.52 66.11
CA ARG A 1155 10.09 -9.03 67.47
C ARG A 1155 10.37 -7.84 68.41
N PRO A 1156 9.45 -7.49 69.33
CA PRO A 1156 9.70 -6.41 70.27
C PRO A 1156 10.90 -6.75 71.14
N ALA A 1157 11.63 -5.72 71.57
CA ALA A 1157 12.63 -5.90 72.62
C ALA A 1157 11.97 -6.53 73.86
N PRO A 1158 12.73 -7.30 74.67
CA PRO A 1158 12.23 -7.76 75.96
C PRO A 1158 11.65 -6.58 76.74
N LEU A 1159 10.48 -6.78 77.36
CA LEU A 1159 9.89 -5.76 78.22
C LEU A 1159 10.93 -5.39 79.30
N PRO A 1160 11.14 -4.09 79.58
CA PRO A 1160 11.99 -3.69 80.69
C PRO A 1160 11.47 -4.32 81.98
N ALA A 1161 12.38 -4.70 82.88
CA ALA A 1161 12.00 -5.31 84.16
C ALA A 1161 10.97 -4.43 84.88
N ARG A 1162 9.83 -5.02 85.26
CA ARG A 1162 8.76 -4.33 85.97
C ARG A 1162 9.34 -3.75 87.27
N ARG A 1163 9.38 -2.41 87.42
CA ARG A 1163 9.84 -1.77 88.66
C ARG A 1163 8.99 -2.29 89.81
N GLN A 1164 9.55 -3.16 90.66
CA GLN A 1164 8.93 -3.50 91.94
C GLN A 1164 9.06 -2.27 92.84
N GLY A 1165 7.96 -1.56 93.08
CA GLY A 1165 7.92 -0.45 94.01
C GLY A 1165 8.21 -0.94 95.42
N SER A 1166 9.23 -0.38 96.04
CA SER A 1166 9.48 -0.43 97.48
C SER A 1166 8.26 0.12 98.24
N ARG A 1167 7.46 -0.76 98.81
CA ARG A 1167 6.67 -0.46 100.02
C ARG A 1167 7.48 -0.91 101.22
N GLN A 1168 7.92 0.02 102.07
CA GLN A 1168 8.12 -0.19 103.51
C GLN A 1168 8.00 1.16 104.23
N PRO A 1169 7.52 1.19 105.49
CA PRO A 1169 6.96 0.10 106.31
C PRO A 1169 5.44 -0.03 106.19
#